data_AF-A0AB35YMV6-F1
#
_entry.id   AF-A0AB35YMV6-F1
#
_cell.length_a   1.000
_cell.length_b   1.000
_cell.length_c   1.000
_cell.angle_alpha   90.00
_cell.angle_beta   90.00
_cell.angle_gamma   90.00
#
_symmetry.space_group_name_H-M   'P 1'
#
loop_
_entity.id
_entity.type
_entity.pdbx_description
1 polymer ?
#
loop_
_entity_poly.entity_id
_entity_poly.type
_entity_poly.pdbx_seq_one_letter_code
_entity_poly.pdbx_strand_id
1 'polypeptide(L)'
;MSDKSFNPYVGLRPFTEEENLLFFGRDEQTLELLQRLHSNRFVAVVGSSGSGKSSLIRAGLIPALKGGFLVENSSQWLVAVMKPGQNPMYNLAETILRQINYNIEAPEIQALVKRIKKEGVSALLNTIQPLRINKNANFFLLVDQFEELFRFSMKQTDASHKTEAIDFVNIILKLSEQKHIPFYVVLTMRSDFIGDCAQFFGLPEALNKSQYLVPRLNRLELKKVIEGPAKLYGGKFNTALTSRLINDLGKVKDELPLVQHALMRMWDYEVRVDKSGELDLEDYKQIGGIENALSVHADEALKELKPEEVSLAKSLFQALTTIDENGRKIRRPAQLSYLKKLTGASEDKLKTVINNFIKENRSFLVVGNIGDTGDKLIDISHESLIRHWKILNHWVEEENNAAVQYLGLCDAQLAYSENRKDLLSGKEFEITQEWFKTFEPSKIWAERFNTNFDEKYKDRFDESINYLSNSAKVYNKKKLNARRVKRFKKGILYTVITLLSLGTFYYFTRPITDQKAWDLAVSENTVGSYETYIDSYGKGEYATVAHDSIASLKFKKDLRAFWLEATTLNAVKGYENYLNFAATTRDADGKITGFSKLAKYVSIAQKKIDSLRNSESTTLLDDNAWKIAQSKNRVSSYLNYIKNEKVIGEYDMIAMVKLQEVGKTGFLYAGKANNEQIYEPVFDLIYRNGGEFKDDSMLRVNDIVRTLQNRRIYNDPAVRNESGNLVRQDSIYFVKSVFLQGNAVFVEIIY
;
A
#
# COMPACT_ATOMS: atom_id res chain seq x y z
N MET A 1 26.09 -12.95 -52.10
CA MET A 1 25.60 -12.37 -50.82
C MET A 1 24.85 -13.49 -50.12
N SER A 2 25.29 -13.91 -48.93
CA SER A 2 24.70 -15.01 -48.17
C SER A 2 24.10 -14.51 -46.86
N ASP A 3 23.03 -15.17 -46.41
CA ASP A 3 22.51 -15.18 -45.04
C ASP A 3 22.34 -13.83 -44.32
N LYS A 4 21.49 -13.00 -44.90
CA LYS A 4 20.42 -12.36 -44.12
C LYS A 4 19.07 -12.75 -44.71
N SER A 5 18.27 -13.48 -43.95
CA SER A 5 16.85 -13.68 -44.25
C SER A 5 16.16 -12.31 -44.25
N PHE A 6 15.68 -11.85 -45.41
CA PHE A 6 14.97 -10.59 -45.49
C PHE A 6 13.62 -10.73 -44.77
N ASN A 7 13.36 -9.84 -43.82
CA ASN A 7 12.08 -9.77 -43.11
C ASN A 7 11.28 -8.58 -43.69
N PRO A 8 10.09 -8.80 -44.27
CA PRO A 8 9.32 -7.74 -44.92
C PRO A 8 8.59 -6.83 -43.91
N TYR A 9 8.69 -7.11 -42.60
CA TYR A 9 8.13 -6.28 -41.53
C TYR A 9 9.24 -5.60 -40.73
N VAL A 10 9.14 -4.28 -40.56
CA VAL A 10 10.23 -3.45 -40.02
C VAL A 10 10.29 -3.38 -38.49
N GLY A 11 9.34 -4.00 -37.79
CA GLY A 11 9.27 -4.00 -36.33
C GLY A 11 8.85 -2.64 -35.76
N LEU A 12 9.61 -2.13 -34.78
CA LEU A 12 9.26 -0.90 -34.02
C LEU A 12 9.80 0.40 -34.63
N ARG A 13 10.76 0.32 -35.53
CA ARG A 13 11.27 1.51 -36.23
C ARG A 13 10.28 1.95 -37.31
N PRO A 14 10.21 3.25 -37.66
CA PRO A 14 9.48 3.67 -38.83
C PRO A 14 10.13 3.10 -40.11
N PHE A 15 9.28 2.78 -41.10
CA PHE A 15 9.70 2.55 -42.48
C PHE A 15 10.55 3.71 -43.03
N THR A 16 11.56 3.39 -43.83
CA THR A 16 12.43 4.33 -44.56
C THR A 16 11.89 4.65 -45.96
N GLU A 17 12.58 5.50 -46.72
CA GLU A 17 12.24 5.82 -48.10
C GLU A 17 12.38 4.61 -49.05
N GLU A 18 13.43 3.81 -48.83
CA GLU A 18 13.78 2.62 -49.61
C GLU A 18 12.78 1.47 -49.41
N GLU A 19 11.95 1.56 -48.36
CA GLU A 19 10.98 0.54 -47.96
C GLU A 19 9.56 0.87 -48.44
N ASN A 20 9.40 1.78 -49.40
CA ASN A 20 8.11 2.19 -49.95
C ASN A 20 7.27 1.02 -50.51
N LEU A 21 7.91 0.02 -51.12
CA LEU A 21 7.24 -1.20 -51.60
C LEU A 21 6.69 -2.09 -50.47
N LEU A 22 7.11 -1.88 -49.23
CA LEU A 22 6.60 -2.56 -48.03
C LEU A 22 5.48 -1.76 -47.35
N PHE A 23 5.25 -0.50 -47.75
CA PHE A 23 4.40 0.46 -47.06
C PHE A 23 2.97 0.49 -47.61
N PHE A 24 2.22 -0.57 -47.30
CA PHE A 24 0.84 -0.76 -47.78
C PHE A 24 -0.23 0.00 -46.97
N GLY A 25 -1.40 0.20 -47.57
CA GLY A 25 -2.61 0.60 -46.85
C GLY A 25 -2.64 2.06 -46.38
N ARG A 26 -1.83 2.93 -47.00
CA ARG A 26 -1.80 4.38 -46.74
C ARG A 26 -1.96 5.25 -47.99
N ASP A 27 -2.32 4.61 -49.11
CA ASP A 27 -2.41 5.16 -50.46
C ASP A 27 -3.21 6.47 -50.53
N GLU A 28 -4.44 6.45 -49.98
CA GLU A 28 -5.36 7.59 -49.98
C GLU A 28 -4.82 8.77 -49.16
N GLN A 29 -4.21 8.50 -48.00
CA GLN A 29 -3.69 9.54 -47.12
C GLN A 29 -2.38 10.15 -47.67
N THR A 30 -1.58 9.40 -48.44
CA THR A 30 -0.46 9.96 -49.20
C THR A 30 -0.96 10.91 -50.31
N LEU A 31 -2.05 10.57 -51.02
CA LEU A 31 -2.64 11.45 -52.02
C LEU A 31 -3.22 12.74 -51.42
N GLU A 32 -3.93 12.66 -50.30
CA GLU A 32 -4.48 13.85 -49.62
C GLU A 32 -3.35 14.77 -49.10
N LEU A 33 -2.26 14.20 -48.59
CA LEU A 33 -1.07 14.96 -48.19
C LEU A 33 -0.41 15.70 -49.35
N LEU A 34 -0.31 15.07 -50.53
CA LEU A 34 0.19 15.73 -51.75
C LEU A 34 -0.69 16.93 -52.13
N GLN A 35 -2.02 16.78 -52.10
CA GLN A 35 -2.95 17.87 -52.44
C GLN A 35 -2.87 19.06 -51.46
N ARG A 36 -2.75 18.77 -50.15
CA ARG A 36 -2.56 19.80 -49.12
C ARG A 36 -1.21 20.51 -49.25
N LEU A 37 -0.15 19.75 -49.53
CA LEU A 37 1.20 20.27 -49.71
C LEU A 37 1.31 21.17 -50.96
N HIS A 38 0.66 20.79 -52.06
CA HIS A 38 0.53 21.62 -53.27
C HIS A 38 -0.13 22.97 -52.98
N SER A 39 -1.25 22.95 -52.25
CA SER A 39 -2.06 24.16 -52.00
C SER A 39 -1.40 25.15 -51.04
N ASN A 40 -0.54 24.68 -50.13
CA ASN A 40 -0.06 25.49 -49.00
C ASN A 40 1.46 25.59 -48.84
N ARG A 41 2.27 24.74 -49.49
CA ARG A 41 3.72 24.51 -49.26
C ARG A 41 4.13 24.09 -47.85
N PHE A 42 3.32 24.39 -46.83
CA PHE A 42 3.40 23.88 -45.47
C PHE A 42 2.31 22.83 -45.21
N VAL A 43 2.63 21.74 -44.51
CA VAL A 43 1.63 20.81 -43.91
C VAL A 43 2.06 20.39 -42.51
N ALA A 44 1.14 20.45 -41.55
CA ALA A 44 1.33 19.93 -40.21
C ALA A 44 0.64 18.57 -40.04
N VAL A 45 1.41 17.50 -39.92
CA VAL A 45 0.91 16.11 -39.91
C VAL A 45 0.81 15.63 -38.47
N VAL A 46 -0.42 15.57 -37.97
CA VAL A 46 -0.74 15.45 -36.55
C VAL A 46 -1.48 14.13 -36.27
N GLY A 47 -1.38 13.59 -35.06
CA GLY A 47 -2.08 12.37 -34.65
C GLY A 47 -1.45 11.71 -33.43
N SER A 48 -2.03 10.61 -32.93
CA SER A 48 -1.56 9.95 -31.71
C SER A 48 -0.12 9.42 -31.80
N SER A 49 0.44 9.02 -30.66
CA SER A 49 1.57 8.06 -30.64
C SER A 49 1.19 6.81 -31.45
N GLY A 50 2.16 6.16 -32.10
CA GLY A 50 1.94 4.94 -32.89
C GLY A 50 1.08 5.06 -34.16
N SER A 51 0.53 6.21 -34.55
CA SER A 51 -0.38 6.33 -35.72
C SER A 51 0.27 6.21 -37.11
N GLY A 52 1.60 6.01 -37.15
CA GLY A 52 2.37 5.82 -38.39
C GLY A 52 2.86 7.11 -39.08
N LYS A 53 2.71 8.29 -38.45
CA LYS A 53 3.07 9.62 -39.03
C LYS A 53 4.41 9.62 -39.77
N SER A 54 5.51 9.28 -39.09
CA SER A 54 6.86 9.34 -39.66
C SER A 54 7.01 8.41 -40.87
N SER A 55 6.38 7.24 -40.87
CA SER A 55 6.37 6.32 -42.03
C SER A 55 5.48 6.80 -43.17
N LEU A 56 4.32 7.40 -42.89
CA LEU A 56 3.45 8.02 -43.89
C LEU A 56 4.19 9.09 -44.71
N ILE A 57 5.12 9.82 -44.09
CA ILE A 57 5.96 10.79 -44.79
C ILE A 57 7.20 10.14 -45.42
N ARG A 58 7.92 9.29 -44.67
CA ARG A 58 9.18 8.66 -45.13
C ARG A 58 9.00 7.66 -46.28
N ALA A 59 7.98 6.80 -46.19
CA ALA A 59 7.74 5.70 -47.12
C ALA A 59 6.54 5.94 -48.06
N GLY A 60 5.66 6.89 -47.74
CA GLY A 60 4.58 7.34 -48.61
C GLY A 60 4.91 8.64 -49.36
N LEU A 61 4.90 9.77 -48.65
CA LEU A 61 4.96 11.10 -49.27
C LEU A 61 6.28 11.38 -50.01
N ILE A 62 7.43 11.13 -49.38
CA ILE A 62 8.75 11.41 -49.99
C ILE A 62 8.98 10.59 -51.28
N PRO A 63 8.72 9.27 -51.30
CA PRO A 63 8.75 8.48 -52.52
C PRO A 63 7.77 8.97 -53.60
N ALA A 64 6.57 9.43 -53.24
CA ALA A 64 5.62 9.97 -54.21
C ALA A 64 6.12 11.30 -54.82
N LEU A 65 6.71 12.20 -54.04
CA LEU A 65 7.35 13.42 -54.56
C LEU A 65 8.47 13.06 -55.56
N LYS A 66 9.38 12.16 -55.17
CA LYS A 66 10.46 11.65 -56.04
C LYS A 66 9.94 10.88 -57.27
N GLY A 67 8.76 10.28 -57.18
CA GLY A 67 8.03 9.64 -58.29
C GLY A 67 7.41 10.61 -59.29
N GLY A 68 7.57 11.93 -59.12
CA GLY A 68 7.10 12.94 -60.07
C GLY A 68 5.76 13.59 -59.72
N PHE A 69 5.27 13.43 -58.49
CA PHE A 69 4.14 14.22 -57.99
C PHE A 69 4.62 15.61 -57.51
N LEU A 70 3.77 16.64 -57.69
CA LEU A 70 4.03 18.06 -57.36
C LEU A 70 5.21 18.72 -58.12
N VAL A 71 5.29 18.48 -59.42
CA VAL A 71 6.36 18.99 -60.30
C VAL A 71 6.16 20.48 -60.64
N GLU A 72 6.56 21.39 -59.74
CA GLU A 72 6.73 22.82 -60.06
C GLU A 72 8.01 23.03 -60.89
N ASN A 73 7.85 22.95 -62.22
CA ASN A 73 8.90 23.15 -63.23
C ASN A 73 10.09 22.16 -63.15
N SER A 74 10.04 21.13 -62.29
CA SER A 74 11.10 20.13 -62.14
C SER A 74 10.67 18.89 -61.35
N SER A 75 11.22 17.73 -61.73
CA SER A 75 11.09 16.44 -61.02
C SER A 75 12.20 16.15 -60.02
N GLN A 76 13.24 16.99 -59.95
CA GLN A 76 14.35 16.80 -59.01
C GLN A 76 13.95 17.30 -57.62
N TRP A 77 14.15 16.47 -56.58
CA TRP A 77 13.85 16.80 -55.18
C TRP A 77 15.07 16.65 -54.28
N LEU A 78 15.40 17.70 -53.53
CA LEU A 78 16.36 17.67 -52.43
C LEU A 78 15.59 17.56 -51.11
N VAL A 79 15.87 16.51 -50.34
CA VAL A 79 15.02 16.02 -49.25
C VAL A 79 15.80 16.02 -47.94
N ALA A 80 15.64 17.10 -47.17
CA ALA A 80 16.17 17.20 -45.82
C ALA A 80 15.19 16.56 -44.84
N VAL A 81 15.67 15.64 -44.00
CA VAL A 81 14.90 15.03 -42.91
C VAL A 81 15.63 15.30 -41.60
N MET A 82 14.99 16.03 -40.69
CA MET A 82 15.54 16.40 -39.39
C MET A 82 14.61 16.03 -38.24
N LYS A 83 15.16 16.05 -37.03
CA LYS A 83 14.40 16.30 -35.80
C LYS A 83 14.90 17.60 -35.16
N PRO A 84 14.06 18.34 -34.41
CA PRO A 84 14.52 19.52 -33.68
C PRO A 84 15.64 19.20 -32.68
N GLY A 85 15.47 18.16 -31.85
CA GLY A 85 16.43 17.81 -30.81
C GLY A 85 16.74 18.98 -29.86
N GLN A 86 17.96 19.00 -29.32
CA GLN A 86 18.43 20.06 -28.41
C GLN A 86 18.95 21.32 -29.12
N ASN A 87 19.39 21.20 -30.37
CA ASN A 87 20.03 22.27 -31.15
C ASN A 87 19.34 22.41 -32.53
N PRO A 88 18.08 22.89 -32.59
CA PRO A 88 17.27 22.83 -33.81
C PRO A 88 17.89 23.61 -34.97
N MET A 89 18.60 24.71 -34.68
CA MET A 89 19.30 25.51 -35.70
C MET A 89 20.49 24.77 -36.31
N TYR A 90 21.25 24.01 -35.50
CA TYR A 90 22.35 23.16 -35.99
C TYR A 90 21.81 22.03 -36.85
N ASN A 91 20.77 21.33 -36.37
CA ASN A 91 20.17 20.20 -37.10
C ASN A 91 19.57 20.65 -38.45
N LEU A 92 18.99 21.86 -38.53
CA LEU A 92 18.54 22.44 -39.79
C LEU A 92 19.70 22.75 -40.75
N ALA A 93 20.76 23.39 -40.24
CA ALA A 93 21.95 23.72 -41.03
C ALA A 93 22.66 22.44 -41.54
N GLU A 94 22.84 21.44 -40.69
CA GLU A 94 23.43 20.14 -41.04
C GLU A 94 22.63 19.44 -42.14
N THR A 95 21.31 19.27 -41.94
CA THR A 95 20.49 18.46 -42.85
C THR A 95 20.29 19.11 -44.21
N ILE A 96 20.34 20.44 -44.30
CA ILE A 96 20.41 21.18 -45.57
C ILE A 96 21.80 21.02 -46.21
N LEU A 97 22.89 21.23 -45.47
CA LEU A 97 24.25 21.12 -46.01
C LEU A 97 24.57 19.70 -46.52
N ARG A 98 24.05 18.65 -45.87
CA ARG A 98 24.19 17.27 -46.33
C ARG A 98 23.51 16.97 -47.68
N GLN A 99 22.59 17.83 -48.16
CA GLN A 99 22.07 17.76 -49.54
C GLN A 99 23.02 18.38 -50.58
N ILE A 100 24.04 19.11 -50.14
CA ILE A 100 25.01 19.84 -50.96
C ILE A 100 26.35 19.10 -50.99
N ASN A 101 26.89 18.81 -49.80
CA ASN A 101 28.10 18.04 -49.55
C ASN A 101 27.78 16.98 -48.48
N TYR A 102 27.88 15.69 -48.83
CA TYR A 102 27.65 14.60 -47.88
C TYR A 102 28.70 14.59 -46.74
N ASN A 103 29.95 14.90 -47.10
CA ASN A 103 31.11 14.98 -46.20
C ASN A 103 31.25 16.40 -45.62
N ILE A 104 30.16 16.95 -45.08
CA ILE A 104 30.17 18.26 -44.42
C ILE A 104 30.80 18.15 -43.03
N GLU A 105 31.72 19.06 -42.69
CA GLU A 105 32.34 19.15 -41.37
C GLU A 105 31.61 20.15 -40.45
N ALA A 106 31.73 19.95 -39.14
CA ALA A 106 31.04 20.79 -38.17
C ALA A 106 31.39 22.29 -38.19
N PRO A 107 32.64 22.72 -38.51
CA PRO A 107 32.94 24.15 -38.68
C PRO A 107 32.10 24.82 -39.78
N GLU A 108 31.78 24.09 -40.87
CA GLU A 108 30.90 24.58 -41.94
C GLU A 108 29.46 24.72 -41.48
N ILE A 109 28.96 23.72 -40.71
CA ILE A 109 27.63 23.75 -40.11
C ILE A 109 27.52 24.95 -39.14
N GLN A 110 28.52 25.14 -38.26
CA GLN A 110 28.59 26.27 -37.33
C GLN A 110 28.68 27.62 -38.05
N ALA A 111 29.38 27.70 -39.18
CA ALA A 111 29.41 28.90 -40.02
C ALA A 111 28.03 29.21 -40.60
N LEU A 112 27.30 28.19 -41.09
CA LEU A 112 25.93 28.39 -41.57
C LEU A 112 24.97 28.76 -40.44
N VAL A 113 25.05 28.14 -39.25
CA VAL A 113 24.24 28.53 -38.07
C VAL A 113 24.45 30.00 -37.71
N LYS A 114 25.71 30.48 -37.69
CA LYS A 114 26.04 31.90 -37.44
C LYS A 114 25.45 32.82 -38.51
N ARG A 115 25.48 32.40 -39.78
CA ARG A 115 24.83 33.14 -40.88
C ARG A 115 23.31 33.16 -40.74
N ILE A 116 22.66 32.04 -40.42
CA ILE A 116 21.20 31.99 -40.21
C ILE A 116 20.77 32.93 -39.07
N LYS A 117 21.50 32.95 -37.94
CA LYS A 117 21.22 33.87 -36.82
C LYS A 117 21.47 35.35 -37.14
N LYS A 118 22.10 35.70 -38.27
CA LYS A 118 22.39 37.08 -38.71
C LYS A 118 21.57 37.52 -39.92
N GLU A 119 21.41 36.65 -40.90
CA GLU A 119 20.77 36.90 -42.21
C GLU A 119 19.34 36.32 -42.28
N GLY A 120 18.93 35.52 -41.29
CA GLY A 120 17.66 34.80 -41.28
C GLY A 120 17.55 33.79 -42.42
N VAL A 121 16.35 33.68 -42.99
CA VAL A 121 16.04 32.78 -44.12
C VAL A 121 16.92 33.03 -45.34
N SER A 122 17.39 34.27 -45.56
CA SER A 122 18.30 34.61 -46.66
C SER A 122 19.60 33.80 -46.62
N ALA A 123 20.08 33.40 -45.43
CA ALA A 123 21.26 32.53 -45.35
C ALA A 123 21.05 31.19 -46.05
N LEU A 124 19.87 30.59 -45.83
CA LEU A 124 19.48 29.30 -46.38
C LEU A 124 19.17 29.42 -47.88
N LEU A 125 18.37 30.43 -48.27
CA LEU A 125 18.05 30.67 -49.68
C LEU A 125 19.33 30.88 -50.51
N ASN A 126 20.25 31.73 -50.07
CA ASN A 126 21.53 31.95 -50.78
C ASN A 126 22.41 30.68 -50.84
N THR A 127 22.31 29.80 -49.84
CA THR A 127 23.06 28.54 -49.79
C THR A 127 22.48 27.47 -50.73
N ILE A 128 21.17 27.46 -50.96
CA ILE A 128 20.49 26.47 -51.81
C ILE A 128 20.20 26.97 -53.25
N GLN A 129 20.18 28.29 -53.48
CA GLN A 129 19.91 28.89 -54.79
C GLN A 129 20.85 28.39 -55.92
N PRO A 130 22.17 28.18 -55.71
CA PRO A 130 23.04 27.58 -56.73
C PRO A 130 22.59 26.17 -57.15
N LEU A 131 22.00 25.39 -56.25
CA LEU A 131 21.44 24.07 -56.57
C LEU A 131 20.15 24.18 -57.38
N ARG A 132 19.32 25.22 -57.14
CA ARG A 132 18.16 25.48 -58.00
C ARG A 132 18.61 25.89 -59.41
N ILE A 133 19.65 26.72 -59.53
CA ILE A 133 20.17 27.13 -60.84
C ILE A 133 20.76 25.92 -61.60
N ASN A 134 21.58 25.10 -60.93
CA ASN A 134 22.33 24.03 -61.59
C ASN A 134 21.54 22.73 -61.80
N LYS A 135 20.58 22.39 -60.91
CA LYS A 135 19.81 21.13 -60.95
C LYS A 135 18.30 21.34 -61.12
N ASN A 136 17.83 22.59 -61.14
CA ASN A 136 16.40 22.93 -61.14
C ASN A 136 15.61 22.29 -59.98
N ALA A 137 16.26 21.93 -58.86
CA ALA A 137 15.63 21.07 -57.83
C ALA A 137 14.59 21.79 -56.95
N ASN A 138 13.51 21.09 -56.60
CA ASN A 138 12.57 21.45 -55.54
C ASN A 138 13.16 21.07 -54.18
N PHE A 139 12.76 21.75 -53.12
CA PHE A 139 13.27 21.50 -51.76
C PHE A 139 12.15 21.01 -50.85
N PHE A 140 12.42 19.97 -50.08
CA PHE A 140 11.49 19.41 -49.09
C PHE A 140 12.19 19.23 -47.75
N LEU A 141 11.59 19.77 -46.68
CA LEU A 141 12.05 19.65 -45.30
C LEU A 141 11.01 18.90 -44.47
N LEU A 142 11.37 17.69 -44.00
CA LEU A 142 10.62 16.98 -42.96
C LEU A 142 11.20 17.33 -41.58
N VAL A 143 10.40 17.98 -40.74
CA VAL A 143 10.64 18.14 -39.31
C VAL A 143 9.90 17.03 -38.56
N ASP A 144 10.57 15.89 -38.38
CA ASP A 144 10.01 14.70 -37.73
C ASP A 144 10.01 14.89 -36.20
N GLN A 145 8.96 14.44 -35.51
CA GLN A 145 8.78 14.56 -34.05
C GLN A 145 8.99 16.00 -33.53
N PHE A 146 8.24 16.95 -34.08
CA PHE A 146 8.30 18.38 -33.72
C PHE A 146 8.13 18.63 -32.21
N GLU A 147 7.42 17.74 -31.48
CA GLU A 147 7.27 17.86 -30.03
C GLU A 147 8.58 17.77 -29.22
N GLU A 148 9.69 17.32 -29.83
CA GLU A 148 11.02 17.40 -29.21
C GLU A 148 11.41 18.86 -28.89
N LEU A 149 10.94 19.84 -29.68
CA LEU A 149 11.20 21.27 -29.45
C LEU A 149 10.62 21.76 -28.11
N PHE A 150 9.42 21.32 -27.74
CA PHE A 150 8.83 21.65 -26.44
C PHE A 150 9.59 20.96 -25.29
N ARG A 151 9.96 19.68 -25.49
CA ARG A 151 10.69 18.87 -24.50
C ARG A 151 12.06 19.46 -24.16
N PHE A 152 12.79 19.95 -25.16
CA PHE A 152 14.16 20.44 -24.97
C PHE A 152 14.27 21.96 -24.80
N SER A 153 13.43 22.77 -25.43
CA SER A 153 13.62 24.23 -25.46
C SER A 153 12.61 25.04 -24.63
N MET A 154 11.44 24.49 -24.31
CA MET A 154 10.37 25.21 -23.58
C MET A 154 10.25 24.83 -22.10
N LYS A 155 10.72 23.64 -21.69
CA LYS A 155 10.76 23.19 -20.29
C LYS A 155 12.09 23.44 -19.56
N GLN A 156 13.09 24.02 -20.23
CA GLN A 156 14.34 24.47 -19.57
C GLN A 156 14.23 25.94 -19.13
N THR A 157 14.94 26.30 -18.06
CA THR A 157 14.97 27.66 -17.51
C THR A 157 15.83 28.64 -18.31
N ASP A 158 16.60 28.15 -19.30
CA ASP A 158 17.47 28.99 -20.13
C ASP A 158 16.69 29.69 -21.26
N ALA A 159 16.59 31.02 -21.15
CA ALA A 159 15.92 31.86 -22.14
C ALA A 159 16.56 31.82 -23.53
N SER A 160 17.84 31.45 -23.66
CA SER A 160 18.51 31.34 -24.96
C SER A 160 18.00 30.15 -25.78
N HIS A 161 17.74 29.00 -25.14
CA HIS A 161 17.13 27.84 -25.80
C HIS A 161 15.69 28.12 -26.23
N LYS A 162 14.91 28.84 -25.40
CA LYS A 162 13.55 29.29 -25.79
C LYS A 162 13.58 30.24 -26.98
N THR A 163 14.56 31.14 -27.04
CA THR A 163 14.75 32.07 -28.17
C THR A 163 15.11 31.33 -29.46
N GLU A 164 16.08 30.41 -29.42
CA GLU A 164 16.48 29.63 -30.60
C GLU A 164 15.33 28.77 -31.17
N ALA A 165 14.45 28.26 -30.31
CA ALA A 165 13.25 27.55 -30.75
C ALA A 165 12.26 28.45 -31.50
N ILE A 166 12.06 29.68 -31.03
CA ILE A 166 11.22 30.67 -31.70
C ILE A 166 11.82 31.07 -33.05
N ASP A 167 13.13 31.32 -33.11
CA ASP A 167 13.85 31.61 -34.36
C ASP A 167 13.74 30.46 -35.38
N PHE A 168 13.92 29.22 -34.94
CA PHE A 168 13.77 28.03 -35.78
C PHE A 168 12.36 27.94 -36.41
N VAL A 169 11.30 28.14 -35.61
CA VAL A 169 9.92 28.13 -36.12
C VAL A 169 9.67 29.27 -37.10
N ASN A 170 10.12 30.49 -36.77
CA ASN A 170 10.06 31.66 -37.66
C ASN A 170 10.76 31.40 -39.01
N ILE A 171 11.85 30.64 -39.02
CA ILE A 171 12.62 30.30 -40.22
C ILE A 171 11.90 29.27 -41.08
N ILE A 172 11.39 28.17 -40.52
CA ILE A 172 10.69 27.14 -41.32
C ILE A 172 9.36 27.66 -41.90
N LEU A 173 8.64 28.52 -41.17
CA LEU A 173 7.42 29.16 -41.71
C LEU A 173 7.76 30.06 -42.90
N LYS A 174 8.67 31.02 -42.72
CA LYS A 174 9.09 31.95 -43.79
C LYS A 174 9.72 31.23 -45.00
N LEU A 175 10.38 30.08 -44.81
CA LEU A 175 10.84 29.22 -45.90
C LEU A 175 9.69 28.66 -46.76
N SER A 176 8.56 28.31 -46.15
CA SER A 176 7.37 27.83 -46.88
C SER A 176 6.53 28.95 -47.50
N GLU A 177 6.52 30.14 -46.91
CA GLU A 177 5.76 31.31 -47.38
C GLU A 177 6.38 31.99 -48.59
N GLN A 178 7.72 32.00 -48.68
CA GLN A 178 8.43 32.69 -49.76
C GLN A 178 8.19 32.03 -51.14
N LYS A 179 8.24 32.86 -52.18
CA LYS A 179 7.92 32.44 -53.57
C LYS A 179 9.12 32.42 -54.52
N HIS A 180 10.33 32.71 -54.03
CA HIS A 180 11.55 32.75 -54.84
C HIS A 180 12.07 31.35 -55.19
N ILE A 181 11.92 30.40 -54.26
CA ILE A 181 12.30 28.99 -54.44
C ILE A 181 11.11 28.11 -54.04
N PRO A 182 10.76 27.05 -54.79
CA PRO A 182 9.76 26.09 -54.35
C PRO A 182 10.32 25.23 -53.22
N PHE A 183 10.03 25.66 -51.99
CA PHE A 183 10.47 25.05 -50.75
C PHE A 183 9.24 24.60 -49.96
N TYR A 184 9.23 23.31 -49.60
CA TYR A 184 8.11 22.61 -49.01
C TYR A 184 8.48 22.16 -47.60
N VAL A 185 7.58 22.36 -46.63
CA VAL A 185 7.81 22.03 -45.22
C VAL A 185 6.70 21.10 -44.73
N VAL A 186 7.09 19.95 -44.20
CA VAL A 186 6.20 19.05 -43.49
C VAL A 186 6.72 18.88 -42.07
N LEU A 187 5.96 19.31 -41.07
CA LEU A 187 6.21 18.89 -39.69
C LEU A 187 5.35 17.68 -39.36
N THR A 188 5.86 16.79 -38.49
CA THR A 188 5.02 15.77 -37.86
C THR A 188 4.99 16.00 -36.35
N MET A 189 3.83 15.86 -35.73
CA MET A 189 3.68 16.11 -34.30
C MET A 189 2.63 15.20 -33.67
N ARG A 190 2.72 14.96 -32.36
CA ARG A 190 1.60 14.37 -31.62
C ARG A 190 0.46 15.36 -31.40
N SER A 191 -0.78 14.86 -31.40
CA SER A 191 -1.99 15.68 -31.22
C SER A 191 -2.16 16.30 -29.84
N ASP A 192 -1.45 15.82 -28.81
CA ASP A 192 -1.48 16.41 -27.48
C ASP A 192 -0.62 17.70 -27.34
N PHE A 193 0.24 18.01 -28.31
CA PHE A 193 1.10 19.22 -28.31
C PHE A 193 0.56 20.36 -29.19
N ILE A 194 -0.69 20.27 -29.68
CA ILE A 194 -1.31 21.34 -30.48
C ILE A 194 -1.46 22.63 -29.65
N GLY A 195 -1.73 22.52 -28.35
CA GLY A 195 -1.82 23.66 -27.44
C GLY A 195 -0.50 24.41 -27.29
N ASP A 196 0.63 23.69 -27.21
CA ASP A 196 1.95 24.30 -27.06
C ASP A 196 2.37 25.13 -28.28
N CYS A 197 1.83 24.82 -29.47
CA CYS A 197 2.08 25.59 -30.69
C CYS A 197 1.61 27.05 -30.61
N ALA A 198 0.68 27.39 -29.71
CA ALA A 198 0.26 28.77 -29.45
C ALA A 198 1.38 29.68 -28.91
N GLN A 199 2.50 29.11 -28.45
CA GLN A 199 3.69 29.87 -28.02
C GLN A 199 4.53 30.40 -29.19
N PHE A 200 4.26 29.99 -30.43
CA PHE A 200 5.00 30.40 -31.63
C PHE A 200 4.13 31.25 -32.56
N PHE A 201 4.58 32.47 -32.88
CA PHE A 201 3.88 33.37 -33.80
C PHE A 201 3.78 32.77 -35.22
N GLY A 202 2.62 32.84 -35.85
CA GLY A 202 2.37 32.32 -37.21
C GLY A 202 2.16 30.80 -37.31
N LEU A 203 2.55 30.02 -36.29
CA LEU A 203 2.39 28.57 -36.31
C LEU A 203 0.92 28.11 -36.15
N PRO A 204 0.09 28.69 -35.25
CA PRO A 204 -1.34 28.40 -35.20
C PRO A 204 -2.07 28.71 -36.51
N GLU A 205 -1.70 29.79 -37.19
CA GLU A 205 -2.25 30.20 -38.48
C GLU A 205 -1.89 29.19 -39.57
N ALA A 206 -0.63 28.77 -39.64
CA ALA A 206 -0.17 27.73 -40.57
C ALA A 206 -0.78 26.35 -40.29
N LEU A 207 -0.97 25.99 -39.02
CA LEU A 207 -1.72 24.80 -38.56
C LEU A 207 -3.17 24.86 -39.03
N ASN A 208 -3.90 25.94 -38.74
CA ASN A 208 -5.30 26.09 -39.14
C ASN A 208 -5.47 26.04 -40.66
N LYS A 209 -4.51 26.58 -41.42
CA LYS A 209 -4.50 26.56 -42.90
C LYS A 209 -4.21 25.19 -43.50
N SER A 210 -3.40 24.34 -42.84
CA SER A 210 -2.82 23.14 -43.46
C SER A 210 -2.49 21.98 -42.49
N GLN A 211 -3.32 21.76 -41.46
CA GLN A 211 -3.21 20.56 -40.63
C GLN A 211 -3.79 19.32 -41.31
N TYR A 212 -3.11 18.18 -41.16
CA TYR A 212 -3.59 16.85 -41.53
C TYR A 212 -3.60 15.93 -40.31
N LEU A 213 -4.80 15.61 -39.80
CA LEU A 213 -4.98 14.67 -38.70
C LEU A 213 -4.99 13.23 -39.25
N VAL A 214 -3.90 12.49 -39.06
CA VAL A 214 -3.72 11.14 -39.58
C VAL A 214 -4.77 10.19 -39.00
N PRO A 215 -5.67 9.61 -39.81
CA PRO A 215 -6.72 8.71 -39.33
C PRO A 215 -6.14 7.36 -38.91
N ARG A 216 -6.87 6.63 -38.04
CA ARG A 216 -6.63 5.19 -37.85
C ARG A 216 -6.94 4.44 -39.15
N LEU A 217 -6.29 3.30 -39.34
CA LEU A 217 -6.58 2.43 -40.47
C LEU A 217 -7.92 1.72 -40.30
N ASN A 218 -8.69 1.62 -41.38
CA ASN A 218 -9.86 0.79 -41.47
C ASN A 218 -9.47 -0.70 -41.65
N ARG A 219 -10.43 -1.63 -41.54
CA ARG A 219 -10.15 -3.08 -41.59
C ARG A 219 -9.58 -3.56 -42.94
N LEU A 220 -9.86 -2.88 -44.05
CA LEU A 220 -9.30 -3.21 -45.37
C LEU A 220 -7.87 -2.70 -45.50
N GLU A 221 -7.57 -1.51 -44.98
CA GLU A 221 -6.20 -0.98 -44.92
C GLU A 221 -5.32 -1.80 -43.97
N LEU A 222 -5.83 -2.20 -42.80
CA LEU A 222 -5.12 -3.13 -41.92
C LEU A 222 -4.86 -4.47 -42.61
N LYS A 223 -5.82 -4.99 -43.39
CA LYS A 223 -5.59 -6.19 -44.21
C LYS A 223 -4.47 -5.99 -45.24
N LYS A 224 -4.40 -4.83 -45.91
CA LYS A 224 -3.28 -4.47 -46.80
C LYS A 224 -1.93 -4.44 -46.04
N VAL A 225 -1.88 -3.81 -44.86
CA VAL A 225 -0.67 -3.73 -44.01
C VAL A 225 -0.20 -5.09 -43.53
N ILE A 226 -1.13 -5.97 -43.16
CA ILE A 226 -0.83 -7.31 -42.64
C ILE A 226 -0.38 -8.25 -43.77
N GLU A 227 -1.13 -8.34 -44.88
CA GLU A 227 -0.90 -9.37 -45.90
C GLU A 227 0.02 -8.93 -47.04
N GLY A 228 0.14 -7.62 -47.29
CA GLY A 228 0.89 -7.07 -48.42
C GLY A 228 2.38 -7.41 -48.41
N PRO A 229 3.11 -7.15 -47.30
CA PRO A 229 4.56 -7.38 -47.26
C PRO A 229 4.94 -8.86 -47.42
N ALA A 230 4.24 -9.81 -46.77
CA ALA A 230 4.48 -11.24 -46.99
C ALA A 230 4.24 -11.67 -48.44
N LYS A 231 3.13 -11.23 -49.05
CA LYS A 231 2.77 -11.59 -50.44
C LYS A 231 3.78 -11.07 -51.46
N LEU A 232 4.35 -9.89 -51.24
CA LEU A 232 5.41 -9.35 -52.11
C LEU A 232 6.67 -10.23 -52.12
N TYR A 233 6.94 -10.95 -51.03
CA TYR A 233 8.05 -11.89 -50.87
C TYR A 233 7.65 -13.35 -51.19
N GLY A 234 6.48 -13.56 -51.78
CA GLY A 234 5.97 -14.89 -52.14
C GLY A 234 5.46 -15.74 -50.97
N GLY A 235 5.49 -15.21 -49.74
CA GLY A 235 4.97 -15.88 -48.56
C GLY A 235 3.43 -15.91 -48.56
N LYS A 236 2.85 -17.03 -48.12
CA LYS A 236 1.41 -17.14 -47.91
C LYS A 236 1.02 -16.55 -46.55
N PHE A 237 -0.28 -16.29 -46.37
CA PHE A 237 -0.80 -15.71 -45.15
C PHE A 237 -2.20 -16.24 -44.85
N ASN A 238 -2.39 -16.85 -43.69
CA ASN A 238 -3.64 -17.51 -43.35
C ASN A 238 -4.77 -16.48 -43.10
N THR A 239 -5.92 -16.63 -43.76
CA THR A 239 -7.03 -15.65 -43.65
C THR A 239 -7.68 -15.63 -42.26
N ALA A 240 -7.62 -16.74 -41.50
CA ALA A 240 -8.07 -16.76 -40.10
C ALA A 240 -7.10 -15.98 -39.19
N LEU A 241 -5.78 -16.07 -39.45
CA LEU A 241 -4.78 -15.24 -38.78
C LEU A 241 -5.03 -13.74 -39.03
N THR A 242 -5.24 -13.30 -40.28
CA THR A 242 -5.55 -11.89 -40.57
C THR A 242 -6.75 -11.41 -39.77
N SER A 243 -7.80 -12.22 -39.73
CA SER A 243 -9.04 -11.93 -39.01
C SER A 243 -8.80 -11.86 -37.50
N ARG A 244 -7.95 -12.73 -36.95
CA ARG A 244 -7.55 -12.75 -35.54
C ARG A 244 -6.71 -11.51 -35.17
N LEU A 245 -5.69 -11.17 -35.96
CA LEU A 245 -4.84 -10.00 -35.76
C LEU A 245 -5.65 -8.71 -35.72
N ILE A 246 -6.54 -8.48 -36.68
CA ILE A 246 -7.38 -7.27 -36.72
C ILE A 246 -8.34 -7.20 -35.53
N ASN A 247 -8.84 -8.36 -35.04
CA ASN A 247 -9.74 -8.41 -33.88
C ASN A 247 -9.03 -8.19 -32.53
N ASP A 248 -7.77 -8.62 -32.40
CA ASP A 248 -6.97 -8.36 -31.19
C ASP A 248 -6.34 -6.95 -31.21
N LEU A 249 -6.04 -6.41 -32.39
CA LEU A 249 -5.61 -5.01 -32.58
C LEU A 249 -6.62 -4.00 -32.00
N GLY A 250 -7.91 -4.19 -32.26
CA GLY A 250 -8.97 -3.30 -31.75
C GLY A 250 -9.11 -3.24 -30.23
N LYS A 251 -8.33 -4.03 -29.48
CA LYS A 251 -8.31 -4.08 -28.00
C LYS A 251 -7.10 -3.35 -27.40
N VAL A 252 -6.05 -3.10 -28.18
CA VAL A 252 -4.75 -2.58 -27.68
C VAL A 252 -4.53 -1.11 -28.06
N LYS A 253 -3.53 -0.49 -27.42
CA LYS A 253 -2.99 0.82 -27.83
C LYS A 253 -1.79 0.59 -28.75
N ASP A 254 -1.37 1.62 -29.48
CA ASP A 254 -0.24 1.56 -30.43
C ASP A 254 -0.34 0.44 -31.49
N GLU A 255 -1.53 0.27 -32.07
CA GLU A 255 -1.89 -0.74 -33.08
C GLU A 255 -0.78 -1.04 -34.11
N LEU A 256 -0.23 -0.02 -34.79
CA LEU A 256 0.71 -0.22 -35.89
C LEU A 256 2.12 -0.67 -35.44
N PRO A 257 2.77 -0.04 -34.45
CA PRO A 257 4.00 -0.58 -33.84
C PRO A 257 3.86 -2.02 -33.34
N LEU A 258 2.73 -2.37 -32.72
CA LEU A 258 2.52 -3.73 -32.22
C LEU A 258 2.30 -4.74 -33.35
N VAL A 259 1.52 -4.42 -34.39
CA VAL A 259 1.34 -5.35 -35.52
C VAL A 259 2.63 -5.56 -36.29
N GLN A 260 3.42 -4.52 -36.52
CA GLN A 260 4.70 -4.64 -37.22
C GLN A 260 5.73 -5.44 -36.40
N HIS A 261 5.78 -5.27 -35.07
CA HIS A 261 6.64 -6.09 -34.22
C HIS A 261 6.18 -7.56 -34.14
N ALA A 262 4.86 -7.80 -34.07
CA ALA A 262 4.30 -9.15 -34.07
C ALA A 262 4.57 -9.87 -35.40
N LEU A 263 4.26 -9.24 -36.54
CA LEU A 263 4.48 -9.83 -37.87
C LEU A 263 5.97 -10.08 -38.17
N MET A 264 6.85 -9.15 -37.77
CA MET A 264 8.31 -9.35 -37.81
C MET A 264 8.72 -10.59 -37.02
N ARG A 265 8.19 -10.75 -35.80
CA ARG A 265 8.47 -11.90 -34.94
C ARG A 265 7.91 -13.23 -35.46
N MET A 266 6.75 -13.21 -36.10
CA MET A 266 6.17 -14.39 -36.75
C MET A 266 7.02 -14.81 -37.95
N TRP A 267 7.40 -13.86 -38.82
CA TRP A 267 8.27 -14.14 -39.97
C TRP A 267 9.67 -14.61 -39.56
N ASP A 268 10.26 -14.03 -38.50
CA ASP A 268 11.53 -14.50 -37.95
C ASP A 268 11.40 -15.89 -37.28
N TYR A 269 10.20 -16.32 -36.86
CA TYR A 269 9.93 -17.68 -36.36
C TYR A 269 9.73 -18.67 -37.51
N GLU A 270 8.79 -18.42 -38.42
CA GLU A 270 8.50 -19.23 -39.61
C GLU A 270 9.77 -19.53 -40.41
N VAL A 271 10.53 -18.52 -40.81
CA VAL A 271 11.76 -18.72 -41.62
C VAL A 271 12.84 -19.54 -40.90
N ARG A 272 12.89 -19.51 -39.56
CA ARG A 272 13.94 -20.17 -38.77
C ARG A 272 13.53 -21.53 -38.21
N VAL A 273 12.27 -21.72 -37.85
CA VAL A 273 11.77 -22.82 -37.01
C VAL A 273 10.76 -23.69 -37.77
N ASP A 274 9.57 -23.17 -38.10
CA ASP A 274 8.45 -23.96 -38.66
C ASP A 274 8.67 -24.33 -40.13
N LYS A 275 8.87 -23.32 -40.99
CA LYS A 275 9.18 -23.43 -42.44
C LYS A 275 8.04 -24.05 -43.25
N SER A 276 6.79 -23.77 -42.87
CA SER A 276 5.59 -24.21 -43.61
C SER A 276 5.35 -23.41 -44.90
N GLY A 277 5.93 -22.21 -45.02
CA GLY A 277 5.73 -21.28 -46.12
C GLY A 277 4.45 -20.43 -46.03
N GLU A 278 3.75 -20.46 -44.90
CA GLU A 278 2.52 -19.70 -44.66
C GLU A 278 2.43 -19.18 -43.23
N LEU A 279 2.31 -17.84 -43.06
CA LEU A 279 2.11 -17.27 -41.72
C LEU A 279 0.74 -17.66 -41.13
N ASP A 280 0.74 -18.24 -39.93
CA ASP A 280 -0.38 -19.01 -39.38
C ASP A 280 -0.77 -18.65 -37.91
N LEU A 281 -1.74 -19.37 -37.34
CA LEU A 281 -2.22 -19.18 -35.96
C LEU A 281 -1.30 -19.78 -34.88
N GLU A 282 -0.51 -20.80 -35.20
CA GLU A 282 0.51 -21.36 -34.30
C GLU A 282 1.72 -20.41 -34.21
N ASP A 283 2.22 -19.85 -35.31
CA ASP A 283 3.20 -18.74 -35.31
C ASP A 283 2.81 -17.65 -34.30
N TYR A 284 1.56 -17.19 -34.40
CA TYR A 284 1.00 -16.12 -33.59
C TYR A 284 0.93 -16.50 -32.10
N LYS A 285 0.71 -17.78 -31.82
CA LYS A 285 0.70 -18.35 -30.46
C LYS A 285 2.11 -18.52 -29.90
N GLN A 286 3.08 -18.94 -30.72
CA GLN A 286 4.49 -19.12 -30.35
C GLN A 286 5.15 -17.78 -29.97
N ILE A 287 4.79 -16.67 -30.65
CA ILE A 287 5.24 -15.33 -30.23
C ILE A 287 4.46 -14.77 -29.02
N GLY A 288 3.50 -15.50 -28.45
CA GLY A 288 2.69 -15.05 -27.30
C GLY A 288 1.54 -14.07 -27.63
N GLY A 289 1.19 -13.93 -28.91
CA GLY A 289 0.17 -13.01 -29.40
C GLY A 289 0.58 -11.53 -29.33
N ILE A 290 -0.22 -10.67 -29.96
CA ILE A 290 0.12 -9.24 -30.15
C ILE A 290 0.29 -8.45 -28.85
N GLU A 291 -0.35 -8.90 -27.76
CA GLU A 291 -0.25 -8.28 -26.44
C GLU A 291 1.11 -8.53 -25.76
N ASN A 292 1.68 -9.73 -25.92
CA ASN A 292 2.88 -10.16 -25.17
C ASN A 292 4.15 -10.23 -26.01
N ALA A 293 4.07 -10.36 -27.34
CA ALA A 293 5.24 -10.59 -28.21
C ALA A 293 6.38 -9.58 -28.01
N LEU A 294 6.03 -8.31 -27.81
CA LEU A 294 6.99 -7.25 -27.50
C LEU A 294 7.66 -7.42 -26.13
N SER A 295 6.92 -7.86 -25.10
CA SER A 295 7.50 -8.19 -23.79
C SER A 295 8.40 -9.41 -23.93
N VAL A 296 7.92 -10.51 -24.52
CA VAL A 296 8.66 -11.77 -24.69
C VAL A 296 10.00 -11.52 -25.39
N HIS A 297 10.02 -10.73 -26.47
CA HIS A 297 11.25 -10.40 -27.19
C HIS A 297 12.21 -9.48 -26.40
N ALA A 298 11.70 -8.56 -25.59
CA ALA A 298 12.54 -7.76 -24.70
C ALA A 298 13.05 -8.57 -23.49
N ASP A 299 12.26 -9.54 -23.00
CA ASP A 299 12.62 -10.50 -21.95
C ASP A 299 13.67 -11.51 -22.47
N GLU A 300 13.64 -11.90 -23.73
CA GLU A 300 14.72 -12.64 -24.42
C GLU A 300 16.00 -11.82 -24.50
N ALA A 301 15.93 -10.56 -24.95
CA ALA A 301 17.09 -9.67 -25.01
C ALA A 301 17.71 -9.44 -23.62
N LEU A 302 16.91 -9.44 -22.55
CA LEU A 302 17.42 -9.34 -21.18
C LEU A 302 18.09 -10.65 -20.70
N LYS A 303 17.59 -11.83 -21.11
CA LYS A 303 18.17 -13.14 -20.75
C LYS A 303 19.54 -13.42 -21.38
N GLU A 304 19.88 -12.74 -22.47
CA GLU A 304 21.19 -12.84 -23.12
C GLU A 304 22.31 -12.07 -22.39
N LEU A 305 21.95 -11.21 -21.43
CA LEU A 305 22.91 -10.41 -20.67
C LEU A 305 23.39 -11.14 -19.41
N LYS A 306 24.65 -10.91 -19.01
CA LYS A 306 25.20 -11.41 -17.74
C LYS A 306 24.52 -10.69 -16.55
N PRO A 307 24.54 -11.24 -15.32
CA PRO A 307 23.90 -10.61 -14.15
C PRO A 307 24.31 -9.15 -13.87
N GLU A 308 25.59 -8.79 -14.09
CA GLU A 308 26.05 -7.39 -14.04
C GLU A 308 25.40 -6.52 -15.12
N GLU A 309 25.30 -7.06 -16.34
CA GLU A 309 24.79 -6.37 -17.53
C GLU A 309 23.26 -6.20 -17.46
N VAL A 310 22.54 -7.11 -16.81
CA VAL A 310 21.11 -6.96 -16.45
C VAL A 310 20.89 -5.78 -15.50
N SER A 311 21.76 -5.60 -14.51
CA SER A 311 21.69 -4.46 -13.59
C SER A 311 21.98 -3.13 -14.31
N LEU A 312 22.96 -3.13 -15.23
CA LEU A 312 23.22 -1.98 -16.11
C LEU A 312 22.06 -1.69 -17.06
N ALA A 313 21.39 -2.72 -17.59
CA ALA A 313 20.20 -2.57 -18.42
C ALA A 313 19.04 -1.94 -17.63
N LYS A 314 18.82 -2.33 -16.36
CA LYS A 314 17.84 -1.69 -15.49
C LYS A 314 18.12 -0.19 -15.35
N SER A 315 19.31 0.19 -14.91
CA SER A 315 19.67 1.61 -14.72
C SER A 315 19.63 2.41 -16.03
N LEU A 316 20.04 1.81 -17.16
CA LEU A 316 19.92 2.39 -18.49
C LEU A 316 18.46 2.70 -18.85
N PHE A 317 17.56 1.72 -18.72
CA PHE A 317 16.15 1.91 -19.06
C PHE A 317 15.41 2.82 -18.07
N GLN A 318 15.79 2.82 -16.79
CA GLN A 318 15.27 3.80 -15.82
C GLN A 318 15.69 5.24 -16.17
N ALA A 319 16.95 5.45 -16.59
CA ALA A 319 17.41 6.75 -17.07
C ALA A 319 16.72 7.21 -18.37
N LEU A 320 16.39 6.25 -19.27
CA LEU A 320 15.76 6.52 -20.57
C LEU A 320 14.23 6.73 -20.52
N THR A 321 13.66 6.83 -19.32
CA THR A 321 12.21 6.74 -19.13
C THR A 321 11.78 7.61 -17.94
N THR A 322 10.59 8.20 -17.99
CA THR A 322 10.07 9.04 -16.90
C THR A 322 8.55 9.05 -16.90
N ILE A 323 7.94 9.44 -15.78
CA ILE A 323 6.52 9.78 -15.71
C ILE A 323 6.37 11.30 -15.88
N ASP A 324 5.34 11.76 -16.59
CA ASP A 324 5.00 13.18 -16.75
C ASP A 324 4.00 13.67 -15.67
N GLU A 325 3.71 14.97 -15.65
CA GLU A 325 2.72 15.59 -14.74
C GLU A 325 1.31 14.96 -14.85
N ASN A 326 0.99 14.27 -15.94
CA ASN A 326 -0.29 13.61 -16.19
C ASN A 326 -0.27 12.11 -15.83
N GLY A 327 0.78 11.62 -15.15
CA GLY A 327 0.94 10.21 -14.81
C GLY A 327 1.30 9.29 -15.99
N ARG A 328 1.68 9.85 -17.15
CA ARG A 328 1.98 9.10 -18.39
C ARG A 328 3.45 8.67 -18.39
N LYS A 329 3.69 7.37 -18.56
CA LYS A 329 5.03 6.81 -18.79
C LYS A 329 5.50 7.20 -20.20
N ILE A 330 6.54 8.04 -20.29
CA ILE A 330 7.12 8.60 -21.51
C ILE A 330 8.62 8.32 -21.61
N ARG A 331 9.17 8.42 -22.83
CA ARG A 331 10.62 8.31 -23.07
C ARG A 331 11.37 9.57 -22.60
N ARG A 332 12.60 9.40 -22.15
CA ARG A 332 13.55 10.47 -21.80
C ARG A 332 14.88 10.19 -22.52
N PRO A 333 15.18 10.83 -23.67
CA PRO A 333 16.48 10.67 -24.32
C PRO A 333 17.62 11.10 -23.40
N ALA A 334 18.73 10.36 -23.36
CA ALA A 334 19.85 10.60 -22.46
C ALA A 334 21.21 10.54 -23.17
N GLN A 335 22.17 11.35 -22.71
CA GLN A 335 23.54 11.38 -23.22
C GLN A 335 24.32 10.11 -22.82
N LEU A 336 25.14 9.55 -23.70
CA LEU A 336 26.00 8.40 -23.38
C LEU A 336 27.04 8.79 -22.30
N SER A 337 27.57 10.01 -22.32
CA SER A 337 28.44 10.51 -21.24
C SER A 337 27.70 10.63 -19.89
N TYR A 338 26.41 11.00 -19.88
CA TYR A 338 25.58 11.00 -18.67
C TYR A 338 25.33 9.58 -18.16
N LEU A 339 24.97 8.64 -19.04
CA LEU A 339 24.74 7.22 -18.69
C LEU A 339 26.01 6.57 -18.12
N LYS A 340 27.18 6.90 -18.67
CA LYS A 340 28.51 6.50 -18.17
C LYS A 340 28.78 7.01 -16.76
N LYS A 341 28.48 8.28 -16.49
CA LYS A 341 28.58 8.88 -15.13
C LYS A 341 27.58 8.25 -14.15
N LEU A 342 26.32 8.09 -14.56
CA LEU A 342 25.22 7.59 -13.73
C LEU A 342 25.42 6.13 -13.29
N THR A 343 25.90 5.27 -14.20
CA THR A 343 26.07 3.83 -13.94
C THR A 343 27.46 3.46 -13.40
N GLY A 344 28.44 4.35 -13.50
CA GLY A 344 29.85 4.06 -13.20
C GLY A 344 30.51 3.04 -14.13
N ALA A 345 29.81 2.58 -15.18
CA ALA A 345 30.29 1.52 -16.07
C ALA A 345 31.29 2.03 -17.11
N SER A 346 32.12 1.12 -17.64
CA SER A 346 32.90 1.41 -18.83
C SER A 346 31.98 1.62 -20.04
N GLU A 347 32.44 2.46 -20.96
CA GLU A 347 31.66 2.82 -22.15
C GLU A 347 31.39 1.60 -23.03
N ASP A 348 32.31 0.63 -23.06
CA ASP A 348 32.18 -0.60 -23.84
C ASP A 348 31.20 -1.60 -23.20
N LYS A 349 31.09 -1.64 -21.87
CA LYS A 349 29.98 -2.37 -21.19
C LYS A 349 28.64 -1.75 -21.57
N LEU A 350 28.51 -0.42 -21.55
CA LEU A 350 27.29 0.27 -21.96
C LEU A 350 26.96 0.04 -23.44
N LYS A 351 27.93 0.17 -24.35
CA LYS A 351 27.76 -0.15 -25.78
C LYS A 351 27.33 -1.59 -26.00
N THR A 352 27.89 -2.54 -25.24
CA THR A 352 27.49 -3.97 -25.30
C THR A 352 26.03 -4.16 -24.93
N VAL A 353 25.58 -3.58 -23.81
CA VAL A 353 24.16 -3.63 -23.39
C VAL A 353 23.26 -2.95 -24.42
N ILE A 354 23.59 -1.72 -24.86
CA ILE A 354 22.81 -0.96 -25.84
C ILE A 354 22.69 -1.75 -27.16
N ASN A 355 23.78 -2.28 -27.68
CA ASN A 355 23.79 -3.07 -28.91
C ASN A 355 22.94 -4.34 -28.80
N ASN A 356 22.84 -4.96 -27.61
CA ASN A 356 22.03 -6.16 -27.41
C ASN A 356 20.52 -5.91 -27.55
N PHE A 357 20.07 -4.67 -27.30
CA PHE A 357 18.69 -4.21 -27.54
C PHE A 357 18.47 -3.60 -28.94
N ILE A 358 19.52 -3.51 -29.78
CA ILE A 358 19.46 -2.98 -31.15
C ILE A 358 19.58 -4.11 -32.20
N LYS A 359 20.47 -5.09 -31.98
CA LYS A 359 20.77 -6.19 -32.91
C LYS A 359 19.53 -7.02 -33.29
N GLU A 360 19.65 -7.80 -34.36
CA GLU A 360 18.68 -8.86 -34.71
C GLU A 360 17.23 -8.36 -34.76
N ASN A 361 17.00 -7.28 -35.53
CA ASN A 361 15.72 -6.62 -35.76
C ASN A 361 15.03 -5.98 -34.51
N ARG A 362 15.51 -6.26 -33.29
CA ARG A 362 14.96 -5.77 -32.00
C ARG A 362 14.56 -4.31 -32.03
N SER A 363 15.49 -3.45 -32.46
CA SER A 363 15.26 -2.01 -32.64
C SER A 363 14.61 -1.36 -31.42
N PHE A 364 14.91 -1.79 -30.19
CA PHE A 364 14.28 -1.28 -28.96
C PHE A 364 14.86 0.07 -28.52
N LEU A 365 16.15 0.29 -28.80
CA LEU A 365 16.87 1.54 -28.58
C LEU A 365 17.30 2.19 -29.91
N VAL A 366 17.54 3.50 -29.88
CA VAL A 366 18.12 4.29 -30.97
C VAL A 366 19.36 5.03 -30.45
N VAL A 367 20.37 5.17 -31.31
CA VAL A 367 21.55 5.99 -31.08
C VAL A 367 21.57 7.15 -32.08
N GLY A 368 21.58 8.39 -31.60
CA GLY A 368 21.66 9.62 -32.39
C GLY A 368 22.90 10.45 -32.07
N ASN A 369 23.16 11.47 -32.89
CA ASN A 369 24.20 12.48 -32.63
C ASN A 369 23.59 13.69 -31.88
N ILE A 370 24.42 14.45 -31.16
CA ILE A 370 24.01 15.68 -30.45
C ILE A 370 24.85 16.85 -30.98
N GLY A 371 24.47 17.36 -32.14
CA GLY A 371 25.23 18.37 -32.87
C GLY A 371 26.71 18.01 -32.98
N ASP A 372 27.57 18.96 -32.60
CA ASP A 372 29.04 18.86 -32.65
C ASP A 372 29.69 18.36 -31.33
N THR A 373 28.91 17.82 -30.38
CA THR A 373 29.44 17.50 -29.04
C THR A 373 30.28 16.20 -28.99
N GLY A 374 30.37 15.45 -30.08
CA GLY A 374 30.97 14.11 -30.15
C GLY A 374 30.17 13.00 -29.45
N ASP A 375 29.43 13.35 -28.39
CA ASP A 375 28.58 12.46 -27.58
C ASP A 375 27.37 11.93 -28.39
N LYS A 376 26.76 10.85 -27.88
CA LYS A 376 25.60 10.19 -28.48
C LYS A 376 24.36 10.32 -27.62
N LEU A 377 23.23 10.54 -28.25
CA LEU A 377 21.92 10.47 -27.62
C LEU A 377 21.42 9.03 -27.70
N ILE A 378 21.16 8.41 -26.55
CA ILE A 378 20.47 7.13 -26.46
C ILE A 378 18.98 7.42 -26.18
N ASP A 379 18.08 6.71 -26.85
CA ASP A 379 16.64 6.88 -26.69
C ASP A 379 15.89 5.55 -26.91
N ILE A 380 14.65 5.46 -26.46
CA ILE A 380 13.75 4.34 -26.73
C ILE A 380 13.03 4.58 -28.08
N SER A 381 13.07 3.59 -28.98
CA SER A 381 12.54 3.72 -30.34
C SER A 381 11.06 4.04 -30.42
N HIS A 382 10.25 3.42 -29.56
CA HIS A 382 8.82 3.69 -29.48
C HIS A 382 8.28 3.47 -28.06
N GLU A 383 7.37 4.34 -27.61
CA GLU A 383 6.78 4.29 -26.25
C GLU A 383 6.04 2.98 -25.94
N SER A 384 5.66 2.21 -26.96
CA SER A 384 5.03 0.89 -26.80
C SER A 384 5.92 -0.09 -26.03
N LEU A 385 7.25 0.07 -26.11
CA LEU A 385 8.19 -0.67 -25.28
C LEU A 385 7.91 -0.42 -23.79
N ILE A 386 7.76 0.85 -23.40
CA ILE A 386 7.48 1.28 -22.02
C ILE A 386 6.11 0.78 -21.54
N ARG A 387 5.12 0.74 -22.44
CA ARG A 387 3.75 0.32 -22.13
C ARG A 387 3.59 -1.20 -22.03
N HIS A 388 4.18 -1.97 -22.95
CA HIS A 388 3.90 -3.41 -23.09
C HIS A 388 4.98 -4.34 -22.53
N TRP A 389 6.25 -3.89 -22.38
CA TRP A 389 7.26 -4.71 -21.73
C TRP A 389 7.08 -4.66 -20.21
N LYS A 390 6.68 -5.78 -19.62
CA LYS A 390 6.22 -5.85 -18.22
C LYS A 390 7.32 -5.50 -17.21
N ILE A 391 8.56 -5.90 -17.48
CA ILE A 391 9.72 -5.58 -16.64
C ILE A 391 10.01 -4.07 -16.66
N LEU A 392 10.07 -3.44 -17.84
CA LEU A 392 10.28 -1.99 -17.94
C LEU A 392 9.14 -1.20 -17.29
N ASN A 393 7.89 -1.62 -17.52
CA ASN A 393 6.70 -1.00 -16.95
C ASN A 393 6.81 -0.88 -15.40
N HIS A 394 7.36 -1.91 -14.75
CA HIS A 394 7.70 -1.92 -13.31
C HIS A 394 8.94 -1.08 -12.97
N TRP A 395 10.03 -1.16 -13.74
CA TRP A 395 11.24 -0.36 -13.51
C TRP A 395 10.98 1.16 -13.54
N VAL A 396 10.04 1.63 -14.37
CA VAL A 396 9.58 3.03 -14.39
C VAL A 396 8.89 3.42 -13.09
N GLU A 397 8.14 2.50 -12.46
CA GLU A 397 7.48 2.75 -11.18
C GLU A 397 8.46 2.76 -10.01
N GLU A 398 9.44 1.86 -10.01
CA GLU A 398 10.53 1.89 -9.02
C GLU A 398 11.30 3.21 -9.05
N GLU A 399 11.71 3.67 -10.25
CA GLU A 399 12.41 4.94 -10.45
C GLU A 399 11.54 6.13 -10.02
N ASN A 400 10.26 6.13 -10.38
CA ASN A 400 9.32 7.18 -9.97
C ASN A 400 9.10 7.20 -8.45
N ASN A 401 8.99 6.04 -7.81
CA ASN A 401 8.80 5.94 -6.36
C ASN A 401 10.05 6.39 -5.60
N ALA A 402 11.25 6.16 -6.14
CA ALA A 402 12.48 6.72 -5.61
C ALA A 402 12.55 8.25 -5.82
N ALA A 403 12.17 8.75 -6.99
CA ALA A 403 12.10 10.18 -7.31
C ALA A 403 11.14 10.94 -6.38
N VAL A 404 9.95 10.40 -6.12
CA VAL A 404 8.96 10.99 -5.20
C VAL A 404 9.50 11.07 -3.76
N GLN A 405 10.19 10.03 -3.29
CA GLN A 405 10.82 10.07 -1.95
C GLN A 405 12.00 11.05 -1.88
N TYR A 406 12.78 11.19 -2.96
CA TYR A 406 13.83 12.18 -3.05
C TYR A 406 13.29 13.62 -3.04
N LEU A 407 12.32 13.93 -3.91
CA LEU A 407 11.70 15.25 -3.97
C LEU A 407 10.98 15.61 -2.66
N GLY A 408 10.32 14.63 -2.01
CA GLY A 408 9.72 14.83 -0.67
C GLY A 408 10.75 15.11 0.43
N LEU A 409 11.96 14.55 0.35
CA LEU A 409 13.08 14.91 1.22
C LEU A 409 13.59 16.33 0.93
N CYS A 410 13.69 16.72 -0.34
CA CYS A 410 14.04 18.10 -0.72
C CYS A 410 12.99 19.10 -0.22
N ASP A 411 11.69 18.83 -0.38
CA ASP A 411 10.62 19.68 0.14
C ASP A 411 10.63 19.80 1.68
N ALA A 412 10.96 18.71 2.38
CA ALA A 412 11.14 18.75 3.83
C ALA A 412 12.35 19.61 4.23
N GLN A 413 13.45 19.55 3.47
CA GLN A 413 14.64 20.37 3.69
C GLN A 413 14.40 21.86 3.38
N LEU A 414 13.70 22.17 2.29
CA LEU A 414 13.24 23.50 1.91
C LEU A 414 12.37 24.12 3.01
N ALA A 415 11.31 23.41 3.42
CA ALA A 415 10.44 23.87 4.49
C ALA A 415 11.18 24.05 5.83
N TYR A 416 12.22 23.26 6.11
CA TYR A 416 13.11 23.47 7.26
C TYR A 416 13.98 24.72 7.12
N SER A 417 14.56 24.98 5.94
CA SER A 417 15.36 26.19 5.69
C SER A 417 14.54 27.48 5.83
N GLU A 418 13.24 27.41 5.55
CA GLU A 418 12.26 28.50 5.69
C GLU A 418 11.64 28.57 7.10
N ASN A 419 12.08 27.74 8.06
CA ASN A 419 11.52 27.60 9.42
C ASN A 419 10.02 27.18 9.46
N ARG A 420 9.50 26.60 8.38
CA ARG A 420 8.12 26.07 8.26
C ARG A 420 7.97 24.60 8.68
N LYS A 421 9.08 23.86 8.86
CA LYS A 421 9.10 22.45 9.28
C LYS A 421 10.29 22.18 10.19
N ASP A 422 10.12 21.25 11.13
CA ASP A 422 11.19 20.72 11.98
C ASP A 422 12.11 19.72 11.24
N LEU A 423 13.16 19.23 11.92
CA LEU A 423 13.88 18.03 11.48
C LEU A 423 12.97 16.79 11.46
N LEU A 424 13.16 15.89 10.49
CA LEU A 424 12.34 14.67 10.34
C LEU A 424 12.32 13.86 11.64
N SER A 425 11.14 13.33 12.01
CA SER A 425 10.99 12.54 13.23
C SER A 425 9.90 11.46 13.11
N GLY A 426 9.84 10.58 14.11
CA GLY A 426 8.89 9.46 14.13
C GLY A 426 9.00 8.57 12.90
N LYS A 427 7.85 8.15 12.38
CA LYS A 427 7.75 7.23 11.23
C LYS A 427 8.23 7.84 9.92
N GLU A 428 8.10 9.17 9.73
CA GLU A 428 8.57 9.86 8.53
C GLU A 428 10.10 9.71 8.39
N PHE A 429 10.85 10.01 9.45
CA PHE A 429 12.30 9.79 9.49
C PHE A 429 12.69 8.31 9.27
N GLU A 430 11.95 7.38 9.86
CA GLU A 430 12.24 5.95 9.75
C GLU A 430 12.11 5.48 8.29
N ILE A 431 11.04 5.86 7.58
CA ILE A 431 10.83 5.56 6.15
C ILE A 431 11.93 6.19 5.30
N THR A 432 12.17 7.50 5.43
CA THR A 432 13.16 8.19 4.58
C THR A 432 14.58 7.67 4.82
N GLN A 433 14.94 7.30 6.05
CA GLN A 433 16.24 6.68 6.32
C GLN A 433 16.33 5.23 5.81
N GLU A 434 15.24 4.45 5.82
CA GLU A 434 15.22 3.09 5.28
C GLU A 434 15.36 3.11 3.75
N TRP A 435 14.58 3.95 3.06
CA TRP A 435 14.72 4.19 1.61
C TRP A 435 16.14 4.65 1.24
N PHE A 436 16.68 5.66 1.93
CA PHE A 436 18.01 6.20 1.60
C PHE A 436 19.13 5.15 1.70
N LYS A 437 19.04 4.20 2.65
CA LYS A 437 19.99 3.08 2.80
C LYS A 437 19.77 1.94 1.81
N THR A 438 18.58 1.84 1.22
CA THR A 438 18.23 0.74 0.30
C THR A 438 18.44 1.14 -1.16
N PHE A 439 18.27 2.43 -1.46
CA PHE A 439 18.38 2.99 -2.80
C PHE A 439 19.71 3.72 -3.06
N GLU A 440 20.37 4.23 -2.01
CA GLU A 440 21.66 4.95 -2.06
C GLU A 440 21.78 5.96 -3.23
N PRO A 441 20.87 6.95 -3.31
CA PRO A 441 20.76 7.84 -4.47
C PRO A 441 22.05 8.63 -4.72
N SER A 442 22.61 8.51 -5.93
CA SER A 442 23.80 9.27 -6.33
C SER A 442 23.47 10.72 -6.68
N LYS A 443 24.45 11.63 -6.57
CA LYS A 443 24.26 13.03 -6.94
C LYS A 443 23.87 13.20 -8.42
N ILE A 444 24.46 12.39 -9.31
CA ILE A 444 24.17 12.38 -10.76
C ILE A 444 22.75 11.85 -11.07
N TRP A 445 22.23 10.94 -10.25
CA TRP A 445 20.83 10.54 -10.28
C TRP A 445 19.91 11.66 -9.76
N ALA A 446 20.28 12.36 -8.69
CA ALA A 446 19.49 13.46 -8.13
C ALA A 446 19.44 14.71 -9.04
N GLU A 447 20.55 15.06 -9.70
CA GLU A 447 20.66 16.13 -10.70
C GLU A 447 19.59 16.00 -11.81
N ARG A 448 19.19 14.77 -12.16
CA ARG A 448 18.10 14.44 -13.10
C ARG A 448 16.77 15.12 -12.75
N PHE A 449 16.48 15.27 -11.46
CA PHE A 449 15.22 15.81 -10.93
C PHE A 449 15.37 17.27 -10.53
N ASN A 450 16.48 17.63 -9.87
CA ASN A 450 16.81 18.99 -9.42
C ASN A 450 16.87 20.05 -10.52
N THR A 451 17.05 19.63 -11.78
CA THR A 451 17.19 20.53 -12.95
C THR A 451 15.98 20.55 -13.88
N ASN A 452 15.05 19.60 -13.75
CA ASN A 452 13.98 19.37 -14.75
C ASN A 452 12.55 19.60 -14.23
N PHE A 453 12.37 19.86 -12.94
CA PHE A 453 11.03 20.02 -12.32
C PHE A 453 10.77 21.44 -11.80
N ASP A 454 11.71 22.04 -11.06
CA ASP A 454 11.57 23.38 -10.50
C ASP A 454 12.98 23.93 -10.17
N GLU A 455 13.23 25.22 -10.42
CA GLU A 455 14.47 25.90 -10.02
C GLU A 455 14.68 25.84 -8.49
N LYS A 456 13.58 25.78 -7.74
CA LYS A 456 13.52 25.53 -6.29
C LYS A 456 14.38 24.35 -5.82
N TYR A 457 14.55 23.30 -6.64
CA TYR A 457 15.30 22.08 -6.27
C TYR A 457 16.77 22.09 -6.72
N LYS A 458 17.22 23.12 -7.45
CA LYS A 458 18.57 23.21 -8.01
C LYS A 458 19.65 23.06 -6.94
N ASP A 459 20.64 22.20 -7.22
CA ASP A 459 21.79 21.87 -6.36
C ASP A 459 21.49 21.33 -4.94
N ARG A 460 20.21 21.11 -4.57
CA ARG A 460 19.78 20.73 -3.20
C ARG A 460 20.15 19.34 -2.71
N PHE A 461 20.86 18.52 -3.50
CA PHE A 461 21.25 17.17 -3.07
C PHE A 461 22.02 17.19 -1.75
N ASP A 462 23.12 17.95 -1.69
CA ASP A 462 23.99 17.97 -0.52
C ASP A 462 23.30 18.59 0.71
N GLU A 463 22.44 19.60 0.52
CA GLU A 463 21.59 20.15 1.60
C GLU A 463 20.61 19.10 2.14
N SER A 464 19.98 18.32 1.25
CA SER A 464 19.00 17.29 1.58
C SER A 464 19.62 16.14 2.36
N ILE A 465 20.83 15.70 1.97
CA ILE A 465 21.57 14.65 2.69
C ILE A 465 22.00 15.17 4.08
N ASN A 466 22.43 16.43 4.18
CA ASN A 466 22.76 17.06 5.46
C ASN A 466 21.54 17.19 6.38
N TYR A 467 20.35 17.53 5.85
CA TYR A 467 19.10 17.58 6.61
C TYR A 467 18.68 16.19 7.13
N LEU A 468 18.78 15.13 6.31
CA LEU A 468 18.53 13.75 6.75
C LEU A 468 19.55 13.28 7.80
N SER A 469 20.83 13.62 7.62
CA SER A 469 21.92 13.32 8.56
C SER A 469 21.71 14.02 9.92
N ASN A 470 21.31 15.29 9.92
CA ASN A 470 21.01 16.03 11.14
C ASN A 470 19.74 15.51 11.84
N SER A 471 18.71 15.15 11.07
CA SER A 471 17.53 14.44 11.58
C SER A 471 17.92 13.12 12.25
N ALA A 472 18.83 12.34 11.65
CA ALA A 472 19.33 11.10 12.22
C ALA A 472 20.11 11.28 13.54
N LYS A 473 20.93 12.34 13.66
CA LYS A 473 21.63 12.69 14.90
C LYS A 473 20.62 12.98 16.03
N VAL A 474 19.59 13.79 15.75
CA VAL A 474 18.55 14.17 16.72
C VAL A 474 17.65 13.00 17.09
N TYR A 475 17.17 12.22 16.12
CA TYR A 475 16.36 11.03 16.35
C TYR A 475 17.12 10.01 17.21
N ASN A 476 18.37 9.70 16.89
CA ASN A 476 19.18 8.76 17.68
C ASN A 476 19.46 9.28 19.10
N LYS A 477 19.71 10.59 19.28
CA LYS A 477 19.84 11.22 20.61
C LYS A 477 18.53 11.08 21.42
N LYS A 478 17.37 11.34 20.81
CA LYS A 478 16.03 11.11 21.42
C LYS A 478 15.83 9.63 21.80
N LYS A 479 16.17 8.68 20.91
CA LYS A 479 16.05 7.22 21.11
C LYS A 479 16.96 6.69 22.22
N LEU A 480 18.20 7.20 22.31
CA LEU A 480 19.14 6.89 23.40
C LEU A 480 18.67 7.47 24.74
N ASN A 481 18.18 8.70 24.77
CA ASN A 481 17.63 9.31 25.99
C ASN A 481 16.38 8.57 26.47
N ALA A 482 15.47 8.17 25.57
CA ALA A 482 14.32 7.34 25.92
C ALA A 482 14.73 5.96 26.50
N ARG A 483 15.80 5.35 25.96
CA ARG A 483 16.40 4.12 26.53
C ARG A 483 17.01 4.37 27.93
N ARG A 484 17.71 5.49 28.15
CA ARG A 484 18.25 5.88 29.46
C ARG A 484 17.14 6.11 30.48
N VAL A 485 16.09 6.86 30.14
CA VAL A 485 14.92 7.11 31.01
C VAL A 485 14.19 5.80 31.34
N LYS A 486 14.00 4.88 30.37
CA LYS A 486 13.42 3.55 30.65
C LYS A 486 14.30 2.70 31.58
N ARG A 487 15.63 2.75 31.45
CA ARG A 487 16.56 2.08 32.39
C ARG A 487 16.50 2.70 33.79
N PHE A 488 16.50 4.03 33.89
CA PHE A 488 16.41 4.75 35.16
C PHE A 488 15.10 4.47 35.91
N LYS A 489 13.95 4.49 35.21
CA LYS A 489 12.65 4.11 35.79
C LYS A 489 12.62 2.65 36.26
N LYS A 490 13.28 1.72 35.55
CA LYS A 490 13.47 0.33 36.05
C LYS A 490 14.37 0.27 37.29
N GLY A 491 15.45 1.06 37.33
CA GLY A 491 16.33 1.16 38.51
C GLY A 491 15.58 1.59 39.77
N ILE A 492 14.77 2.65 39.67
CA ILE A 492 13.90 3.10 40.77
C ILE A 492 12.90 2.02 41.19
N LEU A 493 12.28 1.34 40.24
CA LEU A 493 11.33 0.25 40.55
C LEU A 493 12.02 -0.89 41.32
N TYR A 494 13.23 -1.28 40.92
CA TYR A 494 13.97 -2.31 41.64
C TYR A 494 14.41 -1.87 43.05
N THR A 495 14.89 -0.63 43.25
CA THR A 495 15.26 -0.18 44.60
C THR A 495 14.05 -0.07 45.53
N VAL A 496 12.87 0.32 45.04
CA VAL A 496 11.62 0.28 45.81
C VAL A 496 11.27 -1.15 46.21
N ILE A 497 11.38 -2.13 45.30
CA ILE A 497 11.13 -3.55 45.60
C ILE A 497 12.12 -4.06 46.66
N THR A 498 13.43 -3.75 46.54
CA THR A 498 14.43 -4.16 47.53
C THR A 498 14.15 -3.57 48.91
N LEU A 499 13.79 -2.28 49.00
CA LEU A 499 13.45 -1.62 50.26
C LEU A 499 12.19 -2.23 50.92
N LEU A 500 11.16 -2.55 50.13
CA LEU A 500 9.96 -3.23 50.63
C LEU A 500 10.31 -4.63 51.17
N SER A 501 11.11 -5.41 50.44
CA SER A 501 11.51 -6.76 50.88
C SER A 501 12.36 -6.75 52.17
N LEU A 502 13.26 -5.77 52.32
CA LEU A 502 14.01 -5.54 53.55
C LEU A 502 13.10 -5.15 54.72
N GLY A 503 12.11 -4.28 54.48
CA GLY A 503 11.11 -3.90 55.48
C GLY A 503 10.30 -5.09 55.99
N THR A 504 9.82 -5.95 55.08
CA THR A 504 9.11 -7.18 55.45
C THR A 504 10.01 -8.17 56.20
N PHE A 505 11.26 -8.33 55.77
CA PHE A 505 12.21 -9.23 56.44
C PHE A 505 12.49 -8.79 57.88
N TYR A 506 12.71 -7.49 58.11
CA TYR A 506 12.90 -6.94 59.46
C TYR A 506 11.66 -7.16 60.37
N TYR A 507 10.45 -7.00 59.83
CA TYR A 507 9.21 -7.18 60.61
C TYR A 507 9.01 -8.62 61.09
N PHE A 508 9.22 -9.61 60.22
CA PHE A 508 8.98 -11.03 60.55
C PHE A 508 10.06 -11.69 61.44
N THR A 509 11.20 -11.04 61.67
CA THR A 509 12.35 -11.64 62.39
C THR A 509 12.43 -11.36 63.90
N ARG A 510 11.39 -10.77 64.53
CA ARG A 510 11.36 -10.61 66.00
C ARG A 510 10.79 -11.86 66.70
N PRO A 511 11.58 -12.58 67.53
CA PRO A 511 11.03 -13.65 68.35
C PRO A 511 10.18 -13.09 69.51
N ILE A 512 9.03 -13.75 69.76
CA ILE A 512 8.20 -13.51 70.94
C ILE A 512 8.66 -14.45 72.06
N THR A 513 8.61 -13.98 73.31
CA THR A 513 8.92 -14.77 74.52
C THR A 513 7.66 -15.47 75.02
N ASP A 514 7.77 -16.72 75.51
CA ASP A 514 6.67 -17.57 76.01
C ASP A 514 5.60 -16.78 76.80
N GLN A 515 6.00 -16.09 77.87
CA GLN A 515 5.11 -15.29 78.72
C GLN A 515 4.33 -14.20 77.96
N LYS A 516 4.88 -13.60 76.89
CA LYS A 516 4.17 -12.61 76.07
C LYS A 516 3.19 -13.23 75.08
N ALA A 517 3.47 -14.45 74.61
CA ALA A 517 2.50 -15.22 73.83
C ALA A 517 1.34 -15.67 74.74
N TRP A 518 1.63 -16.04 75.99
CA TRP A 518 0.62 -16.31 77.01
C TRP A 518 -0.21 -15.08 77.38
N ASP A 519 0.41 -13.93 77.69
CA ASP A 519 -0.28 -12.67 78.00
C ASP A 519 -1.25 -12.27 76.86
N LEU A 520 -0.82 -12.42 75.60
CA LEU A 520 -1.65 -12.17 74.43
C LEU A 520 -2.83 -13.16 74.37
N ALA A 521 -2.57 -14.47 74.49
CA ALA A 521 -3.60 -15.51 74.45
C ALA A 521 -4.67 -15.34 75.55
N VAL A 522 -4.25 -14.92 76.75
CA VAL A 522 -5.12 -14.57 77.88
C VAL A 522 -5.89 -13.28 77.65
N SER A 523 -5.30 -12.28 77.01
CA SER A 523 -5.98 -11.01 76.71
C SER A 523 -7.11 -11.18 75.69
N GLU A 524 -6.95 -12.09 74.72
CA GLU A 524 -7.98 -12.44 73.75
C GLU A 524 -9.01 -13.42 74.31
N ASN A 525 -8.59 -14.37 75.16
CA ASN A 525 -9.44 -15.35 75.85
C ASN A 525 -10.38 -16.11 74.90
N THR A 526 -9.83 -16.57 73.77
CA THR A 526 -10.55 -17.37 72.77
C THR A 526 -9.95 -18.76 72.65
N VAL A 527 -10.73 -19.70 72.10
CA VAL A 527 -10.23 -21.04 71.78
C VAL A 527 -9.02 -20.98 70.84
N GLY A 528 -9.08 -20.16 69.78
CA GLY A 528 -8.01 -20.04 68.79
C GLY A 528 -6.75 -19.37 69.32
N SER A 529 -6.87 -18.42 70.26
CA SER A 529 -5.71 -17.74 70.86
C SER A 529 -4.91 -18.69 71.76
N TYR A 530 -5.58 -19.54 72.53
CA TYR A 530 -4.94 -20.60 73.30
C TYR A 530 -4.43 -21.77 72.43
N GLU A 531 -5.13 -22.15 71.36
CA GLU A 531 -4.66 -23.18 70.42
C GLU A 531 -3.37 -22.71 69.71
N THR A 532 -3.32 -21.45 69.25
CA THR A 532 -2.11 -20.83 68.65
C THR A 532 -0.93 -20.78 69.64
N TYR A 533 -1.20 -20.54 70.93
CA TYR A 533 -0.19 -20.62 71.99
C TYR A 533 0.35 -22.05 72.15
N ILE A 534 -0.52 -23.07 72.18
CA ILE A 534 -0.12 -24.49 72.32
C ILE A 534 0.67 -24.98 71.10
N ASP A 535 0.28 -24.60 69.87
CA ASP A 535 1.04 -24.97 68.66
C ASP A 535 2.47 -24.38 68.69
N SER A 536 2.65 -23.23 69.33
CA SER A 536 3.94 -22.54 69.44
C SER A 536 4.77 -22.96 70.68
N TYR A 537 4.11 -23.27 71.79
CA TYR A 537 4.70 -23.50 73.12
C TYR A 537 4.05 -24.69 73.85
N GLY A 538 3.75 -25.79 73.16
CA GLY A 538 3.05 -26.98 73.73
C GLY A 538 3.77 -27.76 74.85
N LYS A 539 4.91 -27.24 75.34
CA LYS A 539 5.60 -27.68 76.57
C LYS A 539 6.00 -26.49 77.48
N GLY A 540 5.48 -25.30 77.20
CA GLY A 540 5.69 -24.08 77.98
C GLY A 540 4.94 -24.12 79.31
N GLU A 541 5.27 -23.18 80.19
CA GLU A 541 4.79 -23.13 81.59
C GLU A 541 3.25 -23.12 81.70
N TYR A 542 2.57 -22.53 80.71
CA TYR A 542 1.13 -22.30 80.73
C TYR A 542 0.32 -23.32 79.89
N ALA A 543 0.96 -24.32 79.28
CA ALA A 543 0.31 -25.22 78.33
C ALA A 543 -0.88 -26.02 78.93
N THR A 544 -0.79 -26.44 80.19
CA THR A 544 -1.90 -27.09 80.92
C THR A 544 -3.07 -26.13 81.15
N VAL A 545 -2.77 -24.91 81.60
CA VAL A 545 -3.77 -23.84 81.83
C VAL A 545 -4.45 -23.43 80.52
N ALA A 546 -3.73 -23.44 79.40
CA ALA A 546 -4.27 -23.23 78.07
C ALA A 546 -5.28 -24.32 77.67
N HIS A 547 -4.95 -25.61 77.89
CA HIS A 547 -5.87 -26.72 77.64
C HIS A 547 -7.15 -26.64 78.48
N ASP A 548 -7.06 -26.35 79.78
CA ASP A 548 -8.22 -26.18 80.67
C ASP A 548 -9.07 -24.96 80.27
N SER A 549 -8.42 -23.88 79.83
CA SER A 549 -9.10 -22.69 79.31
C SER A 549 -9.87 -23.02 78.03
N ILE A 550 -9.27 -23.75 77.08
CA ILE A 550 -9.94 -24.24 75.87
C ILE A 550 -11.14 -25.12 76.21
N ALA A 551 -10.98 -26.07 77.14
CA ALA A 551 -12.06 -26.98 77.54
C ALA A 551 -13.25 -26.21 78.16
N SER A 552 -12.98 -25.28 79.08
CA SER A 552 -14.02 -24.46 79.70
C SER A 552 -14.70 -23.48 78.74
N LEU A 553 -13.95 -22.92 77.77
CA LEU A 553 -14.49 -22.07 76.71
C LEU A 553 -15.36 -22.84 75.71
N LYS A 554 -14.93 -24.04 75.27
CA LYS A 554 -15.73 -24.92 74.40
C LYS A 554 -17.02 -25.33 75.11
N PHE A 555 -16.94 -25.88 76.33
CA PHE A 555 -18.14 -26.22 77.12
C PHE A 555 -19.09 -25.02 77.31
N LYS A 556 -18.57 -23.81 77.57
CA LYS A 556 -19.38 -22.58 77.72
C LYS A 556 -19.98 -22.07 76.40
N LYS A 557 -19.34 -22.33 75.26
CA LYS A 557 -19.87 -22.08 73.91
C LYS A 557 -21.00 -23.04 73.59
N ASP A 558 -20.80 -24.33 73.83
CA ASP A 558 -21.75 -25.39 73.49
C ASP A 558 -22.98 -25.34 74.41
N LEU A 559 -22.78 -25.05 75.71
CA LEU A 559 -23.86 -24.80 76.66
C LEU A 559 -24.66 -23.52 76.32
N ARG A 560 -24.04 -22.53 75.66
CA ARG A 560 -24.75 -21.39 75.05
C ARG A 560 -25.50 -21.80 73.78
N ALA A 561 -24.96 -22.70 72.97
CA ALA A 561 -25.64 -23.20 71.76
C ALA A 561 -26.92 -23.97 72.14
N PHE A 562 -26.83 -24.93 73.07
CA PHE A 562 -28.02 -25.65 73.58
C PHE A 562 -29.02 -24.71 74.28
N TRP A 563 -28.57 -23.65 74.96
CA TRP A 563 -29.49 -22.65 75.51
C TRP A 563 -30.18 -21.82 74.42
N LEU A 564 -29.44 -21.43 73.38
CA LEU A 564 -29.99 -20.70 72.25
C LEU A 564 -31.00 -21.56 71.48
N GLU A 565 -30.65 -22.81 71.17
CA GLU A 565 -31.54 -23.81 70.57
C GLU A 565 -32.80 -24.02 71.42
N ALA A 566 -32.66 -24.20 72.73
CA ALA A 566 -33.80 -24.34 73.63
C ALA A 566 -34.72 -23.10 73.62
N THR A 567 -34.15 -21.90 73.52
CA THR A 567 -34.89 -20.62 73.52
C THR A 567 -35.43 -20.19 72.15
N THR A 568 -34.84 -20.63 71.03
CA THR A 568 -35.38 -20.39 69.68
C THR A 568 -36.45 -21.40 69.31
N LEU A 569 -36.26 -22.69 69.64
CA LEU A 569 -37.30 -23.71 69.50
C LEU A 569 -38.44 -23.49 70.51
N ASN A 570 -38.14 -22.90 71.67
CA ASN A 570 -39.08 -22.62 72.77
C ASN A 570 -39.99 -23.84 73.08
N ALA A 571 -39.40 -25.03 73.08
CA ALA A 571 -40.09 -26.31 73.20
C ALA A 571 -39.49 -27.13 74.35
N VAL A 572 -40.35 -27.90 75.03
CA VAL A 572 -40.02 -28.73 76.21
C VAL A 572 -38.72 -29.51 76.03
N LYS A 573 -38.62 -30.26 74.91
CA LYS A 573 -37.47 -31.13 74.61
C LYS A 573 -36.15 -30.37 74.40
N GLY A 574 -36.19 -29.12 73.92
CA GLY A 574 -35.00 -28.27 73.81
C GLY A 574 -34.46 -27.86 75.18
N TYR A 575 -35.33 -27.43 76.08
CA TYR A 575 -34.96 -27.12 77.46
C TYR A 575 -34.49 -28.36 78.25
N GLU A 576 -35.07 -29.53 77.98
CA GLU A 576 -34.59 -30.82 78.54
C GLU A 576 -33.21 -31.20 78.01
N ASN A 577 -32.91 -30.98 76.72
CA ASN A 577 -31.56 -31.18 76.17
C ASN A 577 -30.53 -30.26 76.85
N TYR A 578 -30.85 -28.96 77.00
CA TYR A 578 -30.00 -28.01 77.73
C TYR A 578 -29.71 -28.46 79.16
N LEU A 579 -30.75 -28.90 79.90
CA LEU A 579 -30.60 -29.40 81.27
C LEU A 579 -29.74 -30.67 81.33
N ASN A 580 -29.92 -31.60 80.39
CA ASN A 580 -29.10 -32.81 80.31
C ASN A 580 -27.62 -32.51 80.01
N PHE A 581 -27.31 -31.53 79.15
CA PHE A 581 -25.93 -31.09 78.88
C PHE A 581 -25.32 -30.29 80.03
N ALA A 582 -26.14 -29.55 80.79
CA ALA A 582 -25.72 -28.81 81.97
C ALA A 582 -25.45 -29.67 83.21
N ALA A 583 -25.85 -30.95 83.21
CA ALA A 583 -25.75 -31.85 84.35
C ALA A 583 -24.30 -32.23 84.68
N THR A 584 -23.96 -32.28 85.97
CA THR A 584 -22.65 -32.74 86.48
C THR A 584 -22.74 -33.96 87.38
N THR A 585 -23.89 -34.21 88.00
CA THR A 585 -24.14 -35.42 88.81
C THR A 585 -25.55 -35.94 88.59
N ARG A 586 -25.71 -37.25 88.72
CA ARG A 586 -26.99 -37.97 88.68
C ARG A 586 -27.06 -38.95 89.85
N ASP A 587 -28.28 -39.28 90.27
CA ASP A 587 -28.52 -40.39 91.20
C ASP A 587 -28.55 -41.75 90.48
N ALA A 588 -28.72 -42.83 91.25
CA ALA A 588 -28.77 -44.20 90.74
C ALA A 588 -29.94 -44.46 89.77
N ASP A 589 -31.01 -43.67 89.86
CA ASP A 589 -32.17 -43.71 88.97
C ASP A 589 -31.98 -42.84 87.71
N GLY A 590 -30.78 -42.25 87.53
CA GLY A 590 -30.38 -41.47 86.35
C GLY A 590 -30.89 -40.02 86.33
N LYS A 591 -31.56 -39.57 87.40
CA LYS A 591 -32.13 -38.23 87.53
C LYS A 591 -31.02 -37.23 87.88
N ILE A 592 -31.13 -36.00 87.38
CA ILE A 592 -30.08 -34.98 87.56
C ILE A 592 -30.13 -34.42 88.99
N THR A 593 -29.06 -34.62 89.75
CA THR A 593 -28.91 -34.14 91.14
C THR A 593 -28.08 -32.86 91.25
N GLY A 594 -27.32 -32.51 90.22
CA GLY A 594 -26.49 -31.30 90.20
C GLY A 594 -26.10 -30.87 88.80
N PHE A 595 -25.89 -29.56 88.66
CA PHE A 595 -25.55 -28.89 87.39
C PHE A 595 -24.23 -28.12 87.51
N SER A 596 -23.60 -27.86 86.36
CA SER A 596 -22.35 -27.09 86.29
C SER A 596 -22.54 -25.66 86.78
N LYS A 597 -21.58 -25.13 87.55
CA LYS A 597 -21.55 -23.71 87.99
C LYS A 597 -21.52 -22.72 86.81
N LEU A 598 -21.20 -23.17 85.60
CA LEU A 598 -21.24 -22.38 84.38
C LEU A 598 -22.66 -22.28 83.76
N ALA A 599 -23.59 -23.16 84.16
CA ALA A 599 -24.93 -23.29 83.59
C ALA A 599 -25.94 -22.30 84.19
N LYS A 600 -25.79 -21.01 83.85
CA LYS A 600 -26.54 -19.91 84.47
C LYS A 600 -28.08 -19.93 84.29
N TYR A 601 -28.63 -20.74 83.38
CA TYR A 601 -30.05 -20.66 82.99
C TYR A 601 -30.91 -21.88 83.39
N VAL A 602 -30.36 -22.83 84.16
CA VAL A 602 -31.05 -24.06 84.63
C VAL A 602 -32.43 -23.77 85.24
N SER A 603 -32.53 -22.81 86.17
CA SER A 603 -33.79 -22.45 86.83
C SER A 603 -34.81 -21.76 85.93
N ILE A 604 -34.37 -21.20 84.79
CA ILE A 604 -35.24 -20.62 83.76
C ILE A 604 -35.72 -21.73 82.81
N ALA A 605 -34.85 -22.68 82.44
CA ALA A 605 -35.20 -23.85 81.65
C ALA A 605 -36.34 -24.65 82.31
N GLN A 606 -36.21 -24.96 83.60
CA GLN A 606 -37.22 -25.68 84.39
C GLN A 606 -38.59 -24.99 84.31
N LYS A 607 -38.66 -23.70 84.71
CA LYS A 607 -39.89 -22.91 84.68
C LYS A 607 -40.49 -22.78 83.29
N LYS A 608 -39.66 -22.80 82.24
CA LYS A 608 -40.12 -22.68 80.87
C LYS A 608 -40.77 -23.98 80.38
N ILE A 609 -40.19 -25.15 80.71
CA ILE A 609 -40.83 -26.46 80.51
C ILE A 609 -42.22 -26.47 81.17
N ASP A 610 -42.30 -26.07 82.44
CA ASP A 610 -43.55 -26.04 83.20
C ASP A 610 -44.59 -25.08 82.57
N SER A 611 -44.15 -23.95 82.01
CA SER A 611 -45.05 -23.03 81.30
C SER A 611 -45.55 -23.55 79.95
N LEU A 612 -44.72 -24.31 79.23
CA LEU A 612 -45.01 -24.78 77.86
C LEU A 612 -45.89 -26.03 77.86
N ARG A 613 -45.72 -26.93 78.84
CA ARG A 613 -46.59 -28.10 79.04
C ARG A 613 -48.04 -27.72 79.39
N ASN A 614 -48.29 -26.47 79.79
CA ASN A 614 -49.62 -25.94 80.08
C ASN A 614 -50.25 -25.13 78.93
N SER A 615 -49.61 -25.06 77.75
CA SER A 615 -50.10 -24.28 76.60
C SER A 615 -50.25 -25.10 75.31
N GLU A 616 -50.44 -26.41 75.40
CA GLU A 616 -50.71 -27.28 74.24
C GLU A 616 -52.17 -27.14 73.76
N SER A 617 -52.42 -26.15 72.91
CA SER A 617 -53.66 -26.02 72.12
C SER A 617 -53.37 -25.42 70.74
N THR A 618 -53.97 -26.01 69.70
CA THR A 618 -54.11 -25.47 68.33
C THR A 618 -52.82 -25.05 67.61
N THR A 619 -52.27 -25.99 66.84
CA THR A 619 -51.36 -25.72 65.71
C THR A 619 -52.11 -25.16 64.49
N LEU A 620 -51.45 -24.33 63.68
CA LEU A 620 -51.83 -24.03 62.30
C LEU A 620 -50.58 -23.59 61.50
N LEU A 621 -50.32 -24.24 60.37
CA LEU A 621 -49.23 -23.92 59.42
C LEU A 621 -49.80 -23.16 58.20
N ASP A 622 -49.02 -22.25 57.61
CA ASP A 622 -49.38 -21.58 56.34
C ASP A 622 -48.80 -22.33 55.13
N ASP A 623 -49.52 -23.36 54.73
CA ASP A 623 -49.19 -24.26 53.61
C ASP A 623 -49.33 -23.60 52.22
N ASN A 624 -49.92 -22.40 52.12
CA ASN A 624 -50.21 -21.74 50.84
C ASN A 624 -48.97 -21.09 50.22
N ALA A 625 -48.10 -20.47 51.02
CA ALA A 625 -46.92 -19.75 50.52
C ALA A 625 -45.98 -20.66 49.71
N TRP A 626 -45.80 -21.91 50.16
CA TRP A 626 -44.94 -22.91 49.50
C TRP A 626 -45.51 -23.40 48.17
N LYS A 627 -46.81 -23.72 48.13
CA LYS A 627 -47.52 -24.14 46.90
C LYS A 627 -47.49 -23.04 45.83
N ILE A 628 -47.61 -21.77 46.22
CA ILE A 628 -47.47 -20.62 45.31
C ILE A 628 -46.05 -20.55 44.72
N ALA A 629 -45.01 -20.75 45.52
CA ALA A 629 -43.62 -20.73 45.04
C ALA A 629 -43.33 -21.85 44.03
N GLN A 630 -43.72 -23.09 44.32
CA GLN A 630 -43.58 -24.22 43.38
C GLN A 630 -44.35 -23.98 42.07
N SER A 631 -45.59 -23.50 42.13
CA SER A 631 -46.43 -23.29 40.94
C SER A 631 -45.85 -22.31 39.92
N LYS A 632 -45.04 -21.33 40.37
CA LYS A 632 -44.45 -20.30 39.52
C LYS A 632 -43.08 -20.68 38.97
N ASN A 633 -42.38 -21.61 39.64
CA ASN A 633 -41.06 -22.15 39.30
C ASN A 633 -40.05 -21.10 38.77
N ARG A 634 -39.89 -20.01 39.52
CA ARG A 634 -39.02 -18.86 39.19
C ARG A 634 -38.22 -18.44 40.42
N VAL A 635 -36.94 -18.14 40.24
CA VAL A 635 -35.99 -17.66 41.27
C VAL A 635 -36.56 -16.50 42.06
N SER A 636 -37.19 -15.53 41.41
CA SER A 636 -37.89 -14.39 42.03
C SER A 636 -39.02 -14.81 42.99
N SER A 637 -39.69 -15.92 42.72
CA SER A 637 -40.75 -16.47 43.60
C SER A 637 -40.16 -17.26 44.77
N TYR A 638 -39.12 -18.07 44.53
CA TYR A 638 -38.41 -18.78 45.60
C TYR A 638 -37.65 -17.83 46.54
N LEU A 639 -37.05 -16.75 46.02
CA LEU A 639 -36.42 -15.69 46.82
C LEU A 639 -37.41 -14.98 47.75
N ASN A 640 -38.65 -14.77 47.32
CA ASN A 640 -39.68 -14.16 48.17
C ASN A 640 -40.25 -15.14 49.22
N TYR A 641 -40.22 -16.45 48.95
CA TYR A 641 -40.53 -17.46 49.97
C TYR A 641 -39.45 -17.50 51.06
N ILE A 642 -38.17 -17.62 50.67
CA ILE A 642 -37.01 -17.68 51.59
C ILE A 642 -36.86 -16.38 52.41
N LYS A 643 -37.36 -15.23 51.92
CA LYS A 643 -37.37 -13.94 52.64
C LYS A 643 -38.52 -13.76 53.63
N ASN A 644 -39.43 -14.73 53.77
CA ASN A 644 -40.60 -14.59 54.65
C ASN A 644 -40.29 -15.12 56.05
N GLU A 645 -40.08 -14.21 57.01
CA GLU A 645 -39.53 -14.45 58.37
C GLU A 645 -40.36 -15.36 59.31
N LYS A 646 -41.37 -16.08 58.78
CA LYS A 646 -42.25 -17.00 59.54
C LYS A 646 -42.11 -18.48 59.16
N VAL A 647 -41.19 -18.84 58.27
CA VAL A 647 -40.93 -20.22 57.87
C VAL A 647 -39.63 -20.71 58.50
N ILE A 648 -39.69 -21.80 59.27
CA ILE A 648 -38.52 -22.54 59.77
C ILE A 648 -38.86 -24.03 59.75
N GLY A 649 -38.39 -24.76 58.73
CA GLY A 649 -38.56 -26.22 58.64
C GLY A 649 -38.50 -26.77 57.21
N GLU A 650 -37.55 -27.68 56.96
CA GLU A 650 -37.27 -28.54 55.79
C GLU A 650 -37.33 -27.96 54.36
N TYR A 651 -38.33 -27.16 54.00
CA TYR A 651 -38.55 -26.68 52.64
C TYR A 651 -37.51 -25.65 52.13
N ASP A 652 -36.78 -24.94 53.00
CA ASP A 652 -35.72 -24.01 52.56
C ASP A 652 -34.60 -24.71 51.78
N MET A 653 -34.24 -25.93 52.19
CA MET A 653 -33.20 -26.71 51.52
C MET A 653 -33.67 -27.13 50.12
N ILE A 654 -34.95 -27.50 49.99
CA ILE A 654 -35.61 -27.83 48.72
C ILE A 654 -35.75 -26.57 47.85
N ALA A 655 -36.05 -25.42 48.45
CA ALA A 655 -36.13 -24.13 47.76
C ALA A 655 -34.78 -23.71 47.17
N MET A 656 -33.68 -23.83 47.93
CA MET A 656 -32.33 -23.55 47.44
C MET A 656 -31.91 -24.47 46.29
N VAL A 657 -32.21 -25.77 46.36
CA VAL A 657 -31.93 -26.72 45.26
C VAL A 657 -32.70 -26.33 43.99
N LYS A 658 -34.00 -26.00 44.10
CA LYS A 658 -34.80 -25.49 42.96
C LYS A 658 -34.24 -24.19 42.38
N LEU A 659 -33.72 -23.30 43.24
CA LEU A 659 -33.11 -22.03 42.84
C LEU A 659 -31.81 -22.23 42.05
N GLN A 660 -31.07 -23.31 42.29
CA GLN A 660 -29.91 -23.73 41.49
C GLN A 660 -30.30 -24.46 40.19
N GLU A 661 -31.41 -25.20 40.14
CA GLU A 661 -31.89 -25.84 38.91
C GLU A 661 -32.31 -24.82 37.83
N VAL A 662 -33.03 -23.76 38.22
CA VAL A 662 -33.56 -22.71 37.32
C VAL A 662 -32.45 -21.72 36.85
N GLY A 663 -31.21 -21.93 37.30
CA GLY A 663 -30.09 -20.99 37.20
C GLY A 663 -28.92 -21.44 36.32
N LYS A 664 -29.13 -22.16 35.20
CA LYS A 664 -28.04 -22.77 34.42
C LYS A 664 -27.45 -21.91 33.27
N THR A 665 -27.67 -20.58 33.29
CA THR A 665 -26.62 -19.52 33.02
C THR A 665 -26.93 -18.05 33.48
N GLY A 666 -28.04 -17.37 33.09
CA GLY A 666 -28.30 -15.89 33.27
C GLY A 666 -28.77 -14.97 32.05
N PHE A 667 -28.03 -13.89 31.73
CA PHE A 667 -28.19 -12.74 30.76
C PHE A 667 -29.18 -11.59 31.04
N LEU A 668 -28.66 -10.56 31.68
CA LEU A 668 -29.25 -9.25 31.89
C LEU A 668 -28.12 -8.26 32.28
N TYR A 669 -28.51 -7.03 32.59
CA TYR A 669 -27.74 -5.98 33.26
C TYR A 669 -28.74 -5.20 34.13
N ALA A 670 -28.35 -4.71 35.30
CA ALA A 670 -29.21 -3.85 36.13
C ALA A 670 -28.43 -2.72 36.84
N GLY A 671 -29.15 -1.71 37.33
CA GLY A 671 -28.58 -0.60 38.09
C GLY A 671 -29.67 0.34 38.63
N LYS A 672 -29.40 1.04 39.74
CA LYS A 672 -30.36 1.98 40.36
C LYS A 672 -29.63 3.10 41.09
N ALA A 673 -30.08 4.35 40.89
CA ALA A 673 -29.56 5.53 41.57
C ALA A 673 -30.51 6.00 42.69
N ASN A 674 -29.95 6.74 43.66
CA ASN A 674 -30.67 7.68 44.51
C ASN A 674 -29.71 8.82 44.92
N ASN A 675 -30.26 9.90 45.48
CA ASN A 675 -29.67 11.24 45.38
C ASN A 675 -28.25 11.45 45.94
N GLU A 676 -27.52 12.30 45.20
CA GLU A 676 -26.26 12.98 45.49
C GLU A 676 -24.94 12.16 45.49
N GLN A 677 -24.03 12.61 44.61
CA GLN A 677 -22.73 12.04 44.23
C GLN A 677 -22.74 10.69 43.50
N ILE A 678 -22.32 10.71 42.23
CA ILE A 678 -22.12 9.50 41.41
C ILE A 678 -20.80 8.84 41.80
N TYR A 679 -20.87 7.79 42.61
CA TYR A 679 -19.80 6.80 42.74
C TYR A 679 -20.15 5.58 41.89
N GLU A 680 -19.50 5.50 40.72
CA GLU A 680 -19.49 4.39 39.74
C GLU A 680 -20.82 4.11 38.99
N PRO A 681 -20.87 4.36 37.65
CA PRO A 681 -21.90 3.78 36.79
C PRO A 681 -21.58 2.31 36.54
N VAL A 682 -22.24 1.42 37.29
CA VAL A 682 -22.03 -0.03 37.20
C VAL A 682 -22.75 -0.62 35.99
N PHE A 683 -22.06 -1.50 35.28
CA PHE A 683 -22.59 -2.33 34.19
C PHE A 683 -22.20 -3.80 34.47
N ASP A 684 -23.08 -4.57 35.11
CA ASP A 684 -22.80 -5.97 35.51
C ASP A 684 -23.22 -7.00 34.43
N LEU A 685 -22.26 -7.79 33.94
CA LEU A 685 -22.44 -8.74 32.82
C LEU A 685 -22.95 -10.11 33.28
N ILE A 686 -24.25 -10.34 33.15
CA ILE A 686 -24.89 -11.65 33.30
C ILE A 686 -24.96 -12.32 31.88
N TYR A 687 -24.90 -13.67 31.68
CA TYR A 687 -24.98 -14.39 30.34
C TYR A 687 -25.91 -15.65 30.31
N ARG A 688 -26.46 -16.19 29.17
CA ARG A 688 -27.93 -16.51 28.94
C ARG A 688 -28.59 -17.88 29.31
N ASN A 689 -29.09 -17.98 30.55
CA ASN A 689 -30.40 -18.57 30.92
C ASN A 689 -30.74 -20.06 30.70
N GLY A 690 -32.06 -20.25 30.68
CA GLY A 690 -32.79 -21.37 31.31
C GLY A 690 -33.89 -20.87 32.28
N GLY A 691 -33.64 -19.78 32.99
CA GLY A 691 -34.56 -19.06 33.88
C GLY A 691 -34.20 -17.58 34.07
N GLU A 692 -33.61 -17.22 35.22
CA GLU A 692 -33.46 -15.82 35.74
C GLU A 692 -32.01 -15.33 35.87
N PHE A 693 -31.78 -14.21 36.59
CA PHE A 693 -30.63 -13.32 36.41
C PHE A 693 -30.00 -12.89 37.75
N LYS A 694 -28.68 -12.69 37.80
CA LYS A 694 -27.91 -12.13 38.94
C LYS A 694 -26.64 -11.42 38.47
N ASP A 695 -26.45 -10.19 38.93
CA ASP A 695 -25.30 -9.33 38.63
C ASP A 695 -23.96 -9.88 39.16
N ASP A 696 -22.85 -9.61 38.45
CA ASP A 696 -21.48 -9.93 38.86
C ASP A 696 -20.53 -8.75 38.54
N SER A 697 -19.63 -8.46 39.48
CA SER A 697 -19.28 -7.09 39.84
C SER A 697 -18.19 -6.41 39.00
N MET A 698 -18.51 -5.23 38.48
CA MET A 698 -17.58 -4.11 38.18
C MET A 698 -16.28 -4.43 37.41
N LEU A 699 -16.36 -4.42 36.07
CA LEU A 699 -15.17 -4.17 35.24
C LEU A 699 -14.72 -2.71 35.36
N ARG A 700 -13.47 -2.47 35.80
CA ARG A 700 -12.90 -1.12 35.85
C ARG A 700 -12.60 -0.57 34.45
N VAL A 701 -12.93 0.70 34.24
CA VAL A 701 -12.99 1.38 32.92
C VAL A 701 -11.76 1.16 32.02
N ASN A 702 -10.55 1.11 32.58
CA ASN A 702 -9.31 0.99 31.81
C ASN A 702 -9.05 -0.41 31.22
N ASP A 703 -9.69 -1.46 31.73
CA ASP A 703 -9.40 -2.84 31.33
C ASP A 703 -10.25 -3.33 30.14
N ILE A 704 -11.40 -2.68 29.89
CA ILE A 704 -12.35 -3.06 28.82
C ILE A 704 -11.75 -2.80 27.43
N VAL A 705 -11.26 -1.59 27.18
CA VAL A 705 -10.75 -1.15 25.86
C VAL A 705 -9.52 -1.96 25.42
N ARG A 706 -8.66 -2.34 26.38
CA ARG A 706 -7.39 -3.04 26.09
C ARG A 706 -7.55 -4.56 25.92
N THR A 707 -8.54 -5.16 26.55
CA THR A 707 -8.68 -6.63 26.60
C THR A 707 -9.50 -7.18 25.45
N LEU A 708 -10.46 -6.40 24.91
CA LEU A 708 -11.35 -6.85 23.83
C LEU A 708 -10.71 -6.82 22.42
N GLN A 709 -9.70 -5.99 22.16
CA GLN A 709 -9.04 -5.95 20.84
C GLN A 709 -8.17 -7.19 20.55
N ASN A 710 -7.75 -7.96 21.56
CA ASN A 710 -6.74 -9.02 21.42
C ASN A 710 -7.17 -10.39 21.97
N ARG A 711 -8.45 -10.59 22.34
CA ARG A 711 -8.99 -11.91 22.66
C ARG A 711 -9.81 -12.45 21.48
N ARG A 712 -9.33 -13.56 20.89
CA ARG A 712 -10.24 -14.52 20.25
C ARG A 712 -11.18 -15.03 21.33
N ILE A 713 -12.49 -14.85 21.16
CA ILE A 713 -13.50 -15.42 22.05
C ILE A 713 -13.67 -16.92 21.69
N TYR A 714 -14.08 -17.72 22.66
CA TYR A 714 -14.03 -19.19 22.59
C TYR A 714 -15.00 -19.79 21.55
N ASN A 715 -14.73 -21.04 21.18
CA ASN A 715 -15.50 -21.79 20.20
C ASN A 715 -16.88 -22.20 20.75
N ASP A 716 -17.88 -22.20 19.88
CA ASP A 716 -19.27 -22.56 20.19
C ASP A 716 -19.47 -24.09 20.04
N PRO A 717 -19.98 -24.81 21.05
CA PRO A 717 -20.16 -26.27 20.99
C PRO A 717 -21.32 -26.70 20.07
N ALA A 718 -21.09 -26.56 18.76
CA ALA A 718 -21.75 -27.30 17.67
C ALA A 718 -23.29 -27.35 17.72
N VAL A 719 -23.95 -26.23 17.39
CA VAL A 719 -25.41 -26.17 17.21
C VAL A 719 -25.87 -27.23 16.19
N ARG A 720 -26.66 -28.18 16.68
CA ARG A 720 -27.37 -29.19 15.89
C ARG A 720 -28.84 -28.80 15.72
N ASN A 721 -29.45 -29.14 14.59
CA ASN A 721 -30.90 -29.02 14.41
C ASN A 721 -31.65 -30.15 15.14
N GLU A 722 -32.99 -30.09 15.13
CA GLU A 722 -33.87 -31.09 15.78
C GLU A 722 -33.71 -32.51 15.20
N SER A 723 -33.09 -32.66 14.02
CA SER A 723 -32.72 -33.94 13.42
C SER A 723 -31.33 -34.45 13.84
N GLY A 724 -30.65 -33.74 14.76
CA GLY A 724 -29.34 -34.12 15.29
C GLY A 724 -28.13 -33.80 14.42
N ASN A 725 -28.29 -33.13 13.27
CA ASN A 725 -27.18 -32.81 12.36
C ASN A 725 -26.55 -31.44 12.67
N LEU A 726 -25.22 -31.32 12.58
CA LEU A 726 -24.50 -30.04 12.75
C LEU A 726 -24.94 -29.04 11.67
N VAL A 727 -25.21 -27.80 12.08
CA VAL A 727 -25.67 -26.74 11.17
C VAL A 727 -24.57 -25.72 10.87
N ARG A 728 -23.66 -25.45 11.82
CA ARG A 728 -22.45 -24.62 11.64
C ARG A 728 -21.30 -25.13 12.50
N GLN A 729 -20.08 -24.80 12.08
CA GLN A 729 -18.84 -25.01 12.80
C GLN A 729 -17.86 -23.85 12.47
N ASP A 730 -17.04 -23.45 13.44
CA ASP A 730 -15.90 -22.52 13.30
C ASP A 730 -16.19 -21.17 12.56
N SER A 731 -17.15 -20.39 13.07
CA SER A 731 -17.33 -18.97 12.68
C SER A 731 -16.65 -18.05 13.71
N ILE A 732 -15.66 -17.26 13.29
CA ILE A 732 -14.89 -16.38 14.18
C ILE A 732 -15.48 -14.96 14.17
N TYR A 733 -16.19 -14.61 15.23
CA TYR A 733 -16.76 -13.27 15.40
C TYR A 733 -15.67 -12.20 15.61
N PHE A 734 -15.77 -11.09 14.87
CA PHE A 734 -14.92 -9.92 15.06
C PHE A 734 -15.76 -8.69 15.45
N VAL A 735 -15.43 -8.08 16.60
CA VAL A 735 -15.95 -6.77 16.97
C VAL A 735 -15.31 -5.73 16.04
N LYS A 736 -16.12 -5.17 15.14
CA LYS A 736 -15.72 -4.20 14.13
C LYS A 736 -15.59 -2.80 14.72
N SER A 737 -16.55 -2.41 15.56
CA SER A 737 -16.54 -1.13 16.27
C SER A 737 -17.24 -1.22 17.62
N VAL A 738 -16.85 -0.35 18.54
CA VAL A 738 -17.58 -0.06 19.78
C VAL A 738 -17.62 1.46 19.90
N PHE A 739 -18.79 2.04 20.10
CA PHE A 739 -18.96 3.48 20.25
C PHE A 739 -20.02 3.84 21.30
N LEU A 740 -19.85 5.02 21.89
CA LEU A 740 -20.76 5.62 22.85
C LEU A 740 -21.69 6.60 22.14
N GLN A 741 -22.98 6.57 22.45
CA GLN A 741 -23.92 7.58 22.00
C GLN A 741 -24.81 8.01 23.18
N GLY A 742 -24.54 9.20 23.72
CA GLY A 742 -25.04 9.59 25.04
C GLY A 742 -24.51 8.66 26.14
N ASN A 743 -25.38 8.24 27.04
CA ASN A 743 -25.04 7.37 28.17
C ASN A 743 -25.09 5.86 27.83
N ALA A 744 -25.15 5.48 26.54
CA ALA A 744 -25.28 4.09 26.09
C ALA A 744 -24.10 3.65 25.22
N VAL A 745 -23.68 2.39 25.39
CA VAL A 745 -22.63 1.71 24.61
C VAL A 745 -23.27 0.88 23.50
N PHE A 746 -22.76 0.99 22.28
CA PHE A 746 -23.15 0.18 21.14
C PHE A 746 -21.95 -0.63 20.62
N VAL A 747 -22.18 -1.88 20.24
CA VAL A 747 -21.15 -2.83 19.78
C VAL A 747 -21.57 -3.37 18.41
N GLU A 748 -20.68 -3.23 17.42
CA GLU A 748 -20.90 -3.67 16.04
C GLU A 748 -20.03 -4.90 15.75
N ILE A 749 -20.65 -5.99 15.27
CA ILE A 749 -20.00 -7.29 15.04
C ILE A 749 -20.13 -7.66 13.56
N ILE A 750 -19.05 -8.15 12.95
CA ILE A 750 -19.06 -8.78 11.62
C ILE A 750 -19.17 -10.31 11.76
N TYR A 751 -19.95 -10.91 10.85
CA TYR A 751 -20.04 -12.36 10.59
C TYR A 751 -18.97 -12.82 9.58
#